data_AF-A0A258RMD4-F1
#
_entry.id   AF-A0A258RMD4-F1
#
_cell.length_a   1.000
_cell.length_b   1.000
_cell.length_c   1.000
_cell.angle_alpha   90.00
_cell.angle_beta   90.00
_cell.angle_gamma   90.00
#
_symmetry.space_group_name_H-M   'P 1'
#
loop_
_entity.id
_entity.type
_entity.pdbx_description
1 polymer ?
#
loop_
_entity_poly.entity_id
_entity_poly.type
_entity_poly.pdbx_seq_one_letter_code
_entity_poly.pdbx_strand_id
1 'polypeptide(L)'
;MSEFPLIAPRPPRLSEHGASLRRVEQSGIFSNNGPEVRAFEAEVTAALFGGHGASLAVANATLGLMIAIREAAGARHAPGALALMPSFTFAATGQAALWAGLTPLICDIDPYDWGASAEAEQAVLDRYGDRIAVVVPYATFGNAIDLDHYARLRSHHGVGIVVDAAASLGTIDRCGMGFGAQADFAIVHSMHATKTFAVAEGGLIHSGDPALIARLRSMTNFGFEGSRSATLPGINAKLPEILALMARTKLAEIEPVCTNRAAIEANYRTALREFSLQHVQGQRRASQFMPVLLPPALAGRRDAIIAALASKGVGAGCYFSPHLAQQPLFKAQGLIEPTPVADAIAARIISLPITDAMRPGDAIEIAGIFADICAREGTRAIAARARPAPVASVMVIGGGPAGTALLTAATKRNLLPALAQSGLVIVERDAAIGGGRLGGYAITSDSTATTFLSAVKDNGHAEVAALADHPVGRAIRAYPDNVGVPLVEVGPLLRAVGDRLAGIVTTHGGTVLTGHDAISATLGKDGLWTVRLRRQIDGATIDRRSQAVVIATGGHQPAERLATQQVAGVALAATLGDRLVQSDEILSVGGLALVAERLKGKRAPNIVVIGGSTSALATIALLLKEQPALPLGAGAITLLHRRTLRPFYPSPAAALAEGFTDFGPDDICPVSGFVYRLAGFRLEARDLVQRMLAIDGRSPEPRVQLHCLAEDDDAIAAALLHKADLVIAALGYRPHALPLFDAAGNPIALAADTGAAMVDKHCRVTGADGAPVSGVYGIGLAAGFVPWGAMGGEPSFRGQANGLWQWQNDVGLMIVEQLLGERARARAVA
;
A
#
# COMPACT_ATOMS: atom_id res chain seq x y z
N MET A 1 6.97 39.80 16.62
CA MET A 1 6.20 38.54 16.54
C MET A 1 6.89 37.55 17.46
N SER A 2 6.14 36.78 18.24
CA SER A 2 6.73 35.69 19.03
C SER A 2 7.32 34.64 18.10
N GLU A 3 8.50 34.12 18.43
CA GLU A 3 9.18 33.08 17.65
C GLU A 3 9.06 31.74 18.40
N PHE A 4 8.49 30.73 17.73
CA PHE A 4 8.25 29.39 18.24
C PHE A 4 9.13 28.39 17.50
N PRO A 5 10.42 28.25 17.85
CA PRO A 5 11.31 27.30 17.20
C PRO A 5 10.83 25.87 17.44
N LEU A 6 10.97 24.99 16.44
CA LEU A 6 10.63 23.56 16.59
C LEU A 6 11.40 22.92 17.75
N ILE A 7 12.67 23.31 17.90
CA ILE A 7 13.59 22.79 18.89
C ILE A 7 14.28 23.97 19.56
N ALA A 8 14.18 24.06 20.90
CA ALA A 8 14.93 25.00 21.73
C ALA A 8 15.60 24.23 22.88
N PRO A 9 16.88 23.85 22.75
CA PRO A 9 17.60 23.14 23.80
C PRO A 9 17.67 23.96 25.10
N ARG A 10 17.39 23.31 26.24
CA ARG A 10 17.52 23.91 27.57
C ARG A 10 18.28 23.00 28.54
N PRO A 11 19.57 22.75 28.26
CA PRO A 11 20.43 22.01 29.17
C PRO A 11 20.80 22.82 30.41
N PRO A 12 21.18 22.18 31.52
CA PRO A 12 21.72 22.87 32.69
C PRO A 12 22.97 23.68 32.35
N ARG A 13 23.13 24.85 32.98
CA ARG A 13 24.25 25.74 32.71
C ARG A 13 25.44 25.37 33.58
N LEU A 14 26.49 24.83 32.97
CA LEU A 14 27.73 24.47 33.68
C LEU A 14 28.32 25.63 34.51
N SER A 15 28.18 26.87 34.04
CA SER A 15 28.62 28.08 34.75
C SER A 15 27.95 28.27 36.11
N GLU A 16 26.75 27.70 36.32
CA GLU A 16 25.99 27.77 37.57
C GLU A 16 26.40 26.65 38.56
N HIS A 17 27.23 25.69 38.14
CA HIS A 17 27.66 24.54 38.95
C HIS A 17 29.14 24.56 39.32
N GLY A 18 29.75 25.74 39.46
CA GLY A 18 31.19 25.90 39.71
C GLY A 18 31.72 25.14 40.94
N ALA A 19 30.93 25.00 42.01
CA ALA A 19 31.33 24.21 43.18
C ALA A 19 31.45 22.71 42.86
N SER A 20 30.49 22.16 42.12
CA SER A 20 30.52 20.75 41.72
C SER A 20 31.58 20.46 40.66
N LEU A 21 31.86 21.40 39.76
CA LEU A 21 32.96 21.29 38.80
C LEU A 21 34.32 21.22 39.51
N ARG A 22 34.56 22.09 40.50
CA ARG A 22 35.77 22.02 41.33
C ARG A 22 35.88 20.70 42.09
N ARG A 23 34.77 20.10 42.52
CA ARG A 23 34.76 18.77 43.17
C ARG A 23 35.24 17.68 42.21
N VAL A 24 34.78 17.69 40.95
CA VAL A 24 35.25 16.76 39.92
C VAL A 24 36.76 16.94 39.69
N GLU A 25 37.22 18.18 39.51
CA GLU A 25 38.65 18.49 39.31
C GLU A 25 39.52 18.04 40.50
N GLN A 26 39.09 18.34 41.73
CA GLN A 26 39.80 17.95 42.95
C GLN A 26 39.85 16.43 43.16
N SER A 27 38.83 15.69 42.69
CA SER A 27 38.81 14.23 42.78
C SER A 27 39.79 13.54 41.82
N GLY A 28 40.19 14.22 40.74
CA GLY A 28 40.98 13.61 39.65
C GLY A 28 40.22 12.58 38.82
N ILE A 29 38.91 12.38 39.05
CA ILE A 29 38.07 11.40 38.37
C ILE A 29 37.17 12.13 37.38
N PHE A 30 37.41 11.93 36.07
CA PHE A 30 36.68 12.62 35.00
C PHE A 30 35.76 11.70 34.18
N SER A 31 35.91 10.38 34.30
CA SER A 31 35.13 9.37 33.56
C SER A 31 35.25 8.00 34.24
N ASN A 32 34.84 6.94 33.54
CA ASN A 32 34.95 5.54 33.94
C ASN A 32 34.18 5.22 35.22
N ASN A 33 32.86 5.45 35.20
CA ASN A 33 31.95 5.09 36.30
C ASN A 33 32.35 5.76 37.62
N GLY A 34 32.64 7.06 37.57
CA GLY A 34 33.03 7.87 38.72
C GLY A 34 31.85 8.19 39.65
N PRO A 35 32.10 8.95 40.73
CA PRO A 35 31.07 9.27 41.73
C PRO A 35 29.85 9.98 41.16
N GLU A 36 30.00 10.90 40.19
CA GLU A 36 28.86 11.64 39.60
C GLU A 36 27.99 10.73 38.74
N VAL A 37 28.59 9.85 37.91
CA VAL A 37 27.86 8.86 37.12
C VAL A 37 27.09 7.89 38.02
N ARG A 38 27.74 7.33 39.05
CA ARG A 38 27.08 6.39 39.97
C ARG A 38 25.93 7.04 40.74
N ALA A 39 26.11 8.28 41.17
CA ALA A 39 25.06 9.03 41.84
C ALA A 39 23.88 9.27 40.90
N PHE A 40 24.12 9.70 39.65
CA PHE A 40 23.08 9.89 38.65
C PHE A 40 22.28 8.61 38.39
N GLU A 41 22.97 7.48 38.16
CA GLU A 41 22.33 6.19 37.88
C GLU A 41 21.45 5.71 39.04
N ALA A 42 21.88 5.91 40.28
CA ALA A 42 21.08 5.59 41.47
C ALA A 42 19.86 6.54 41.59
N GLU A 43 20.09 7.84 41.45
CA GLU A 43 19.06 8.88 41.56
C GLU A 43 17.98 8.73 40.49
N VAL A 44 18.35 8.48 39.23
CA VAL A 44 17.38 8.31 38.14
C VAL A 44 16.56 7.03 38.28
N THR A 45 17.18 5.95 38.77
CA THR A 45 16.48 4.68 39.08
C THR A 45 15.43 4.90 40.17
N ALA A 46 15.80 5.60 41.25
CA ALA A 46 14.88 5.92 42.32
C ALA A 46 13.74 6.85 41.86
N ALA A 47 14.08 7.96 41.18
CA ALA A 47 13.14 9.02 40.86
C ALA A 47 12.20 8.70 39.69
N LEU A 48 12.71 8.07 38.61
CA LEU A 48 11.93 7.82 37.39
C LEU A 48 11.40 6.40 37.28
N PHE A 49 12.04 5.42 37.93
CA PHE A 49 11.67 4.01 37.83
C PHE A 49 11.22 3.41 39.17
N GLY A 50 10.99 4.26 40.18
CA GLY A 50 10.48 3.86 41.49
C GLY A 50 11.41 2.90 42.25
N GLY A 51 12.71 2.92 41.94
CA GLY A 51 13.71 2.04 42.55
C GLY A 51 13.72 0.61 41.99
N HIS A 52 12.95 0.31 40.94
CA HIS A 52 12.97 -0.99 40.29
C HIS A 52 14.18 -1.11 39.36
N GLY A 53 14.80 -2.29 39.29
CA GLY A 53 15.87 -2.56 38.34
C GLY A 53 17.16 -1.76 38.58
N ALA A 54 17.87 -1.46 37.49
CA ALA A 54 19.06 -0.63 37.50
C ALA A 54 19.16 0.21 36.21
N SER A 55 19.94 1.29 36.28
CA SER A 55 20.19 2.15 35.13
C SER A 55 21.69 2.26 34.82
N LEU A 56 22.01 2.46 33.54
CA LEU A 56 23.36 2.62 33.02
C LEU A 56 23.43 3.86 32.14
N ALA A 57 24.27 4.82 32.54
CA ALA A 57 24.51 6.02 31.78
C ALA A 57 25.55 5.77 30.67
N VAL A 58 25.22 6.17 29.44
CA VAL A 58 26.05 5.99 28.25
C VAL A 58 26.30 7.32 27.54
N ALA A 59 27.37 7.41 26.75
CA ALA A 59 27.77 8.65 26.08
C ALA A 59 26.71 9.18 25.10
N ASN A 60 25.91 8.32 24.47
CA ASN A 60 24.68 8.66 23.76
C ASN A 60 23.79 7.42 23.55
N ALA A 61 22.52 7.62 23.19
CA ALA A 61 21.56 6.54 22.99
C ALA A 61 21.93 5.60 21.83
N THR A 62 22.59 6.08 20.78
CA THR A 62 23.00 5.23 19.64
C THR A 62 24.01 4.18 20.08
N LEU A 63 25.01 4.57 20.86
CA LEU A 63 25.97 3.62 21.45
C LEU A 63 25.26 2.66 22.41
N GLY A 64 24.26 3.15 23.16
CA GLY A 64 23.43 2.32 24.01
C GLY A 64 22.63 1.26 23.23
N LEU A 65 22.03 1.63 22.10
CA LEU A 65 21.33 0.70 21.21
C LEU A 65 22.30 -0.32 20.62
N MET A 66 23.49 0.10 20.16
CA MET A 66 24.48 -0.81 19.58
C MET A 66 24.86 -1.95 20.53
N ILE A 67 25.20 -1.62 21.79
CA ILE A 67 25.59 -2.63 22.78
C ILE A 67 24.39 -3.45 23.27
N ALA A 68 23.21 -2.83 23.44
CA ALA A 68 22.02 -3.53 23.89
C ALA A 68 21.52 -4.52 22.84
N ILE A 69 21.53 -4.14 21.57
CA ILE A 69 21.18 -5.04 20.44
C ILE A 69 22.19 -6.18 20.36
N ARG A 70 23.49 -5.88 20.50
CA ARG A 70 24.53 -6.92 20.49
C ARG A 70 24.36 -7.94 21.61
N GLU A 71 24.09 -7.47 22.82
CA GLU A 71 23.85 -8.32 24.00
C GLU A 71 22.55 -9.13 23.86
N ALA A 72 21.45 -8.49 23.44
CA ALA A 72 20.15 -9.13 23.27
C ALA A 72 20.15 -10.21 22.17
N ALA A 73 20.97 -10.05 21.12
CA ALA A 73 21.14 -11.06 20.09
C ALA A 73 21.75 -12.35 20.65
N GLY A 74 22.66 -12.23 21.63
CA GLY A 74 23.26 -13.36 22.34
C GLY A 74 23.72 -14.48 21.42
N ALA A 75 23.28 -15.70 21.72
CA ALA A 75 23.60 -16.90 20.93
C ALA A 75 23.01 -16.91 19.51
N ARG A 76 22.01 -16.06 19.22
CA ARG A 76 21.43 -15.89 17.88
C ARG A 76 22.19 -14.88 17.03
N HIS A 77 23.25 -14.27 17.57
CA HIS A 77 24.17 -13.48 16.77
C HIS A 77 24.93 -14.40 15.79
N ALA A 78 24.56 -14.34 14.52
CA ALA A 78 25.17 -15.13 13.45
C ALA A 78 25.16 -14.35 12.13
N PRO A 79 26.00 -14.72 11.14
CA PRO A 79 25.96 -14.12 9.80
C PRO A 79 24.55 -14.19 9.21
N GLY A 80 24.03 -13.05 8.75
CA GLY A 80 22.68 -12.95 8.15
C GLY A 80 21.52 -12.90 9.15
N ALA A 81 21.81 -12.82 10.46
CA ALA A 81 20.82 -12.59 11.50
C ALA A 81 20.15 -11.21 11.36
N LEU A 82 18.88 -11.14 11.73
CA LEU A 82 17.99 -10.02 11.47
C LEU A 82 17.64 -9.29 12.78
N ALA A 83 17.48 -7.97 12.68
CA ALA A 83 16.91 -7.12 13.72
C ALA A 83 15.57 -6.57 13.23
N LEU A 84 14.45 -7.08 13.74
CA LEU A 84 13.10 -6.63 13.38
C LEU A 84 12.82 -5.25 14.00
N MET A 85 12.39 -4.27 13.20
CA MET A 85 12.06 -2.93 13.68
C MET A 85 10.99 -2.25 12.82
N PRO A 86 10.22 -1.29 13.37
CA PRO A 86 9.25 -0.53 12.58
C PRO A 86 9.96 0.40 11.60
N SER A 87 9.33 0.61 10.45
CA SER A 87 9.84 1.53 9.42
C SER A 87 9.79 3.01 9.84
N PHE A 88 8.96 3.36 10.82
CA PHE A 88 8.75 4.75 11.29
C PHE A 88 9.50 5.03 12.58
N THR A 89 10.83 5.04 12.48
CA THR A 89 11.76 5.38 13.56
C THR A 89 12.90 6.27 13.05
N PHE A 90 13.74 6.77 13.96
CA PHE A 90 14.95 7.52 13.61
C PHE A 90 16.04 6.58 13.05
N ALA A 91 16.88 7.10 12.15
CA ALA A 91 17.91 6.30 11.46
C ALA A 91 18.89 5.59 12.42
N ALA A 92 19.08 6.11 13.64
CA ALA A 92 19.95 5.50 14.63
C ALA A 92 19.54 4.07 15.03
N THR A 93 18.24 3.74 15.05
CA THR A 93 17.77 2.39 15.39
C THR A 93 18.29 1.36 14.38
N GLY A 94 18.11 1.63 13.09
CA GLY A 94 18.61 0.77 12.02
C GLY A 94 20.13 0.76 11.91
N GLN A 95 20.79 1.89 12.11
CA GLN A 95 22.26 1.95 12.10
C GLN A 95 22.87 1.19 13.28
N ALA A 96 22.26 1.24 14.46
CA ALA A 96 22.72 0.48 15.62
C ALA A 96 22.67 -1.03 15.38
N ALA A 97 21.62 -1.53 14.70
CA ALA A 97 21.54 -2.92 14.27
C ALA A 97 22.67 -3.30 13.29
N LEU A 98 22.91 -2.47 12.27
CA LEU A 98 24.02 -2.69 11.32
C LEU A 98 25.38 -2.74 12.03
N TRP A 99 25.63 -1.81 12.94
CA TRP A 99 26.86 -1.79 13.75
C TRP A 99 26.99 -2.99 14.70
N ALA A 100 25.88 -3.52 15.19
CA ALA A 100 25.85 -4.76 15.98
C ALA A 100 26.08 -6.02 15.11
N GLY A 101 26.17 -5.87 13.79
CA GLY A 101 26.35 -6.95 12.83
C GLY A 101 25.05 -7.66 12.44
N LEU A 102 23.90 -7.01 12.61
CA LEU A 102 22.59 -7.51 12.22
C LEU A 102 22.05 -6.75 11.00
N THR A 103 21.27 -7.44 10.18
CA THR A 103 20.55 -6.81 9.05
C THR A 103 19.23 -6.24 9.55
N PRO A 104 18.92 -4.93 9.37
CA PRO A 104 17.61 -4.37 9.68
C PRO A 104 16.52 -5.06 8.88
N LEU A 105 15.54 -5.64 9.57
CA LEU A 105 14.31 -6.18 9.00
C LEU A 105 13.19 -5.20 9.33
N ILE A 106 12.73 -4.49 8.31
CA ILE A 106 11.89 -3.31 8.46
C ILE A 106 10.44 -3.67 8.11
N CYS A 107 9.52 -3.51 9.07
CA CYS A 107 8.09 -3.80 8.91
C CYS A 107 7.22 -2.54 8.97
N ASP A 108 5.93 -2.69 8.65
CA ASP A 108 4.96 -1.59 8.71
C ASP A 108 4.56 -1.23 10.15
N ILE A 109 3.80 -0.14 10.27
CA ILE A 109 3.36 0.46 11.53
C ILE A 109 1.84 0.38 11.72
N ASP A 110 1.40 0.57 12.96
CA ASP A 110 -0.01 0.73 13.28
C ASP A 110 -0.52 2.12 12.81
N PRO A 111 -1.69 2.20 12.15
CA PRO A 111 -2.19 3.46 11.60
C PRO A 111 -2.65 4.47 12.67
N TYR A 112 -2.84 4.05 13.92
CA TYR A 112 -3.37 4.88 15.00
C TYR A 112 -2.29 5.35 15.96
N ASP A 113 -1.49 4.42 16.50
CA ASP A 113 -0.44 4.75 17.47
C ASP A 113 0.94 4.94 16.84
N TRP A 114 1.10 4.58 15.55
CA TRP A 114 2.32 4.75 14.75
C TRP A 114 3.55 4.02 15.32
N GLY A 115 3.34 3.07 16.23
CA GLY A 115 4.31 2.06 16.65
C GLY A 115 4.37 0.90 15.66
N ALA A 116 5.12 -0.14 15.99
CA ALA A 116 5.16 -1.35 15.17
C ALA A 116 3.77 -2.01 15.11
N SER A 117 3.32 -2.43 13.92
CA SER A 117 2.06 -3.16 13.78
C SER A 117 2.25 -4.60 14.24
N ALA A 118 1.43 -5.04 15.20
CA ALA A 118 1.48 -6.42 15.71
C ALA A 118 1.22 -7.46 14.60
N GLU A 119 0.34 -7.15 13.63
CA GLU A 119 0.08 -8.01 12.47
C GLU A 119 1.31 -8.09 11.55
N ALA A 120 1.96 -6.96 11.29
CA ALA A 120 3.17 -6.93 10.47
C ALA A 120 4.33 -7.65 11.16
N GLU A 121 4.52 -7.45 12.46
CA GLU A 121 5.51 -8.17 13.26
C GLU A 121 5.26 -9.68 13.22
N GLN A 122 4.02 -10.14 13.42
CA GLN A 122 3.69 -11.55 13.37
C GLN A 122 3.97 -12.16 12.00
N ALA A 123 3.56 -11.49 10.91
CA ALA A 123 3.81 -11.97 9.55
C ALA A 123 5.32 -12.10 9.24
N VAL A 124 6.13 -11.17 9.76
CA VAL A 124 7.58 -11.21 9.64
C VAL A 124 8.19 -12.32 10.51
N LEU A 125 7.71 -12.50 11.73
CA LEU A 125 8.12 -13.58 12.64
C LEU A 125 7.80 -14.96 12.05
N ASP A 126 6.63 -15.13 11.43
CA ASP A 126 6.25 -16.38 10.78
C ASP A 126 7.16 -16.70 9.58
N ARG A 127 7.59 -15.67 8.84
CA ARG A 127 8.41 -15.83 7.63
C ARG A 127 9.90 -15.99 7.92
N TYR A 128 10.42 -15.29 8.92
CA TYR A 128 11.87 -15.19 9.18
C TYR A 128 12.28 -15.54 10.62
N GLY A 129 11.38 -16.08 11.45
CA GLY A 129 11.55 -16.27 12.90
C GLY A 129 12.91 -16.81 13.32
N ASP A 130 13.40 -17.87 12.66
CA ASP A 130 14.68 -18.51 12.98
C ASP A 130 15.90 -17.61 12.74
N ARG A 131 15.76 -16.61 11.86
CA ARG A 131 16.81 -15.64 11.53
C ARG A 131 16.70 -14.37 12.36
N ILE A 132 15.58 -14.12 13.03
CA ILE A 132 15.39 -12.93 13.86
C ILE A 132 16.12 -13.15 15.18
N ALA A 133 17.16 -12.36 15.40
CA ALA A 133 17.92 -12.39 16.65
C ALA A 133 17.33 -11.43 17.69
N VAL A 134 16.88 -10.26 17.23
CA VAL A 134 16.38 -9.18 18.11
C VAL A 134 15.17 -8.50 17.49
N VAL A 135 14.18 -8.15 18.31
CA VAL A 135 13.10 -7.22 17.99
C VAL A 135 13.40 -5.88 18.68
N VAL A 136 13.39 -4.81 17.89
CA VAL A 136 13.78 -3.45 18.28
C VAL A 136 12.62 -2.49 18.04
N PRO A 137 11.56 -2.51 18.88
CA PRO A 137 10.46 -1.58 18.73
C PRO A 137 10.89 -0.15 19.10
N TYR A 138 10.18 0.82 18.53
CA TYR A 138 10.34 2.23 18.87
C TYR A 138 9.11 2.72 19.65
N ALA A 139 9.34 3.34 20.81
CA ALA A 139 8.32 4.02 21.60
C ALA A 139 7.96 5.36 20.94
N THR A 140 7.20 5.30 19.84
CA THR A 140 7.04 6.38 18.88
C THR A 140 6.62 7.71 19.52
N PHE A 141 7.49 8.71 19.43
CA PHE A 141 7.29 10.06 19.99
C PHE A 141 6.99 10.10 21.50
N GLY A 142 7.54 9.16 22.26
CA GLY A 142 7.37 9.10 23.70
C GLY A 142 6.11 8.35 24.14
N ASN A 143 5.49 7.56 23.25
CA ASN A 143 4.33 6.74 23.59
C ASN A 143 4.70 5.56 24.48
N ALA A 144 3.87 5.23 25.48
CA ALA A 144 4.09 4.08 26.34
C ALA A 144 3.55 2.78 25.69
N ILE A 145 4.33 2.22 24.75
CA ILE A 145 3.97 1.00 23.99
C ILE A 145 3.74 -0.23 24.89
N ASP A 146 2.99 -1.23 24.41
CA ASP A 146 2.67 -2.45 25.17
C ASP A 146 3.91 -3.34 25.38
N LEU A 147 4.59 -3.19 26.51
CA LEU A 147 5.78 -3.99 26.83
C LEU A 147 5.46 -5.48 27.09
N ASP A 148 4.21 -5.79 27.48
CA ASP A 148 3.76 -7.16 27.68
C ASP A 148 3.74 -7.94 26.36
N HIS A 149 3.44 -7.28 25.23
CA HIS A 149 3.55 -7.85 23.90
C HIS A 149 4.95 -8.33 23.58
N TYR A 150 5.96 -7.49 23.80
CA TYR A 150 7.35 -7.86 23.53
C TYR A 150 7.88 -8.93 24.49
N ALA A 151 7.42 -8.93 25.74
CA ALA A 151 7.70 -10.03 26.68
C ALA A 151 7.13 -11.37 26.18
N ARG A 152 5.91 -11.36 25.60
CA ARG A 152 5.33 -12.55 24.95
C ARG A 152 6.12 -12.96 23.71
N LEU A 153 6.53 -12.04 22.85
CA LEU A 153 7.34 -12.38 21.68
C LEU A 153 8.68 -13.02 22.07
N ARG A 154 9.35 -12.46 23.09
CA ARG A 154 10.57 -13.05 23.67
C ARG A 154 10.34 -14.47 24.14
N SER A 155 9.26 -14.73 24.88
CA SER A 155 9.00 -16.07 25.44
C SER A 155 8.60 -17.10 24.39
N HIS A 156 7.81 -16.71 23.38
CA HIS A 156 7.31 -17.64 22.36
C HIS A 156 8.36 -17.93 21.28
N HIS A 157 9.12 -16.93 20.85
CA HIS A 157 10.06 -17.07 19.73
C HIS A 157 11.53 -17.15 20.17
N GLY A 158 11.84 -16.90 21.45
CA GLY A 158 13.20 -16.90 21.99
C GLY A 158 14.09 -15.77 21.44
N VAL A 159 13.48 -14.69 20.93
CA VAL A 159 14.17 -13.52 20.37
C VAL A 159 14.56 -12.54 21.47
N GLY A 160 15.67 -11.82 21.29
CA GLY A 160 16.04 -10.71 22.16
C GLY A 160 15.12 -9.51 21.96
N ILE A 161 14.93 -8.68 23.00
CA ILE A 161 14.15 -7.44 22.93
C ILE A 161 15.04 -6.27 23.34
N VAL A 162 14.99 -5.18 22.57
CA VAL A 162 15.59 -3.89 22.94
C VAL A 162 14.63 -2.79 22.54
N VAL A 163 14.10 -2.03 23.50
CA VAL A 163 13.18 -0.93 23.17
C VAL A 163 13.97 0.33 22.93
N ASP A 164 13.85 0.89 21.72
CA ASP A 164 14.25 2.27 21.48
C ASP A 164 13.20 3.20 22.10
N ALA A 165 13.56 3.78 23.23
CA ALA A 165 12.75 4.73 23.99
C ALA A 165 13.42 6.10 24.03
N ALA A 166 14.15 6.46 22.95
CA ALA A 166 15.00 7.65 22.92
C ALA A 166 14.26 8.96 23.24
N ALA A 167 12.94 9.04 23.00
CA ALA A 167 12.11 10.20 23.27
C ALA A 167 11.22 10.05 24.52
N SER A 168 11.40 9.01 25.34
CA SER A 168 10.43 8.62 26.37
C SER A 168 10.87 8.85 27.81
N LEU A 169 12.08 9.36 28.08
CA LEU A 169 12.55 9.55 29.46
C LEU A 169 11.68 10.59 30.20
N GLY A 170 10.96 10.15 31.24
CA GLY A 170 9.94 10.93 31.96
C GLY A 170 8.48 10.59 31.58
N THR A 171 8.27 9.65 30.66
CA THR A 171 6.95 9.09 30.30
C THR A 171 6.43 8.21 31.44
N ILE A 172 5.15 8.33 31.73
CA ILE A 172 4.43 7.52 32.72
C ILE A 172 3.47 6.59 31.99
N ASP A 173 3.59 5.29 32.24
CA ASP A 173 2.79 4.25 31.63
C ASP A 173 1.34 4.22 32.17
N ARG A 174 0.55 3.26 31.71
CA ARG A 174 -0.86 3.08 32.13
C ARG A 174 -1.00 2.73 33.61
N CYS A 175 0.01 2.07 34.19
CA CYS A 175 0.05 1.63 35.57
C CYS A 175 0.50 2.74 36.53
N GLY A 176 0.86 3.92 36.01
CA GLY A 176 1.36 5.04 36.82
C GLY A 176 2.85 4.94 37.14
N MET A 177 3.59 4.05 36.48
CA MET A 177 5.03 3.86 36.66
C MET A 177 5.82 4.53 35.53
N GLY A 178 7.11 4.79 35.76
CA GLY A 178 8.00 5.19 34.68
C GLY A 178 8.04 4.15 33.58
N PHE A 179 7.91 4.59 32.32
CA PHE A 179 7.87 3.69 31.18
C PHE A 179 9.09 2.77 31.12
N GLY A 180 8.86 1.46 31.25
CA GLY A 180 9.91 0.44 31.24
C GLY A 180 10.48 0.06 32.60
N ALA A 181 9.99 0.62 33.71
CA ALA A 181 10.54 0.39 35.07
C ALA A 181 10.65 -1.09 35.46
N GLN A 182 9.73 -1.93 35.00
CA GLN A 182 9.68 -3.36 35.33
C GLN A 182 10.13 -4.27 34.18
N ALA A 183 10.49 -3.71 33.02
CA ALA A 183 10.86 -4.51 31.85
C ALA A 183 12.24 -5.16 32.04
N ASP A 184 12.32 -6.49 31.98
CA ASP A 184 13.54 -7.27 32.19
C ASP A 184 14.48 -7.31 30.96
N PHE A 185 14.20 -6.47 29.96
CA PHE A 185 15.02 -6.21 28.78
C PHE A 185 15.44 -4.74 28.71
N ALA A 186 16.36 -4.41 27.82
CA ALA A 186 16.94 -3.07 27.75
C ALA A 186 15.95 -2.04 27.16
N ILE A 187 15.73 -0.95 27.90
CA ILE A 187 14.99 0.23 27.46
C ILE A 187 16.01 1.37 27.28
N VAL A 188 16.19 1.85 26.05
CA VAL A 188 17.26 2.81 25.73
C VAL A 188 16.68 4.21 25.52
N HIS A 189 17.12 5.16 26.35
CA HIS A 189 16.71 6.56 26.31
C HIS A 189 17.85 7.48 25.84
N SER A 190 17.47 8.63 25.28
CA SER A 190 18.42 9.68 24.88
C SER A 190 18.33 10.88 25.81
N MET A 191 19.51 11.43 26.14
CA MET A 191 19.69 12.68 26.88
C MET A 191 20.29 13.78 25.99
N HIS A 192 20.17 13.62 24.67
CA HIS A 192 20.61 14.61 23.69
C HIS A 192 19.93 15.96 23.94
N ALA A 193 20.60 17.06 23.65
CA ALA A 193 20.18 18.43 23.94
C ALA A 193 18.77 18.79 23.41
N THR A 194 18.27 18.07 22.41
CA THR A 194 16.94 18.30 21.80
C THR A 194 15.82 17.46 22.42
N LYS A 195 16.13 16.57 23.37
CA LYS A 195 15.15 15.73 24.07
C LYS A 195 14.53 16.46 25.26
N THR A 196 13.43 15.94 25.78
CA THR A 196 12.76 16.46 26.98
C THR A 196 13.72 16.46 28.19
N PHE A 197 14.48 15.38 28.36
CA PHE A 197 15.60 15.31 29.29
C PHE A 197 16.88 15.84 28.61
N ALA A 198 16.95 17.16 28.40
CA ALA A 198 18.08 17.80 27.70
C ALA A 198 19.31 17.95 28.60
N VAL A 199 20.43 17.31 28.23
CA VAL A 199 21.73 17.46 28.91
C VAL A 199 22.77 18.10 28.00
N ALA A 200 23.27 17.36 27.01
CA ALA A 200 24.10 17.86 25.92
C ALA A 200 24.19 16.69 24.94
N GLU A 201 25.07 15.75 25.25
CA GLU A 201 25.07 14.38 24.75
C GLU A 201 24.88 13.42 25.93
N GLY A 202 24.27 12.27 25.67
CA GLY A 202 24.06 11.26 26.69
C GLY A 202 22.95 10.28 26.32
N GLY A 203 22.95 9.14 26.98
CA GLY A 203 21.88 8.16 26.95
C GLY A 203 21.77 7.42 28.27
N LEU A 204 20.66 6.74 28.46
CA LEU A 204 20.39 5.93 29.64
C LEU A 204 19.82 4.60 29.17
N ILE A 205 20.40 3.49 29.63
CA ILE A 205 19.78 2.18 29.47
C ILE A 205 19.18 1.81 30.82
N HIS A 206 17.89 1.49 30.84
CA HIS A 206 17.22 0.97 32.02
C HIS A 206 16.78 -0.48 31.80
N SER A 207 16.80 -1.28 32.85
CA SER A 207 16.18 -2.60 32.87
C SER A 207 15.81 -3.01 34.29
N GLY A 208 14.68 -3.69 34.41
CA GLY A 208 14.25 -4.42 35.60
C GLY A 208 15.19 -5.58 35.99
N ASP A 209 16.12 -6.00 35.11
CA ASP A 209 17.19 -6.96 35.41
C ASP A 209 18.54 -6.24 35.68
N PRO A 210 18.96 -6.11 36.96
CA PRO A 210 20.26 -5.51 37.29
C PRO A 210 21.45 -6.30 36.73
N ALA A 211 21.32 -7.60 36.48
CA ALA A 211 22.40 -8.41 35.93
C ALA A 211 22.65 -8.06 34.45
N LEU A 212 21.61 -7.79 33.66
CA LEU A 212 21.74 -7.24 32.31
C LEU A 212 22.50 -5.92 32.32
N ILE A 213 22.15 -5.02 33.24
CA ILE A 213 22.82 -3.71 33.38
C ILE A 213 24.30 -3.88 33.75
N ALA A 214 24.65 -4.83 34.62
CA ALA A 214 26.04 -5.12 34.96
C ALA A 214 26.85 -5.61 33.75
N ARG A 215 26.27 -6.50 32.91
CA ARG A 215 26.93 -6.96 31.67
C ARG A 215 27.12 -5.82 30.67
N LEU A 216 26.07 -5.03 30.42
CA LEU A 216 26.14 -3.87 29.54
C LEU A 216 27.20 -2.87 30.02
N ARG A 217 27.32 -2.64 31.34
CA ARG A 217 28.36 -1.77 31.92
C ARG A 217 29.76 -2.25 31.55
N SER A 218 30.04 -3.55 31.66
CA SER A 218 31.31 -4.12 31.19
C SER A 218 31.51 -3.85 29.69
N MET A 219 30.50 -4.07 28.86
CA MET A 219 30.56 -3.82 27.41
C MET A 219 30.81 -2.34 27.06
N THR A 220 30.29 -1.38 27.81
CA THR A 220 30.60 0.07 27.61
C THR A 220 32.04 0.44 27.92
N ASN A 221 32.74 -0.44 28.64
CA ASN A 221 34.10 -0.25 29.07
C ASN A 221 34.99 -1.37 28.53
N PHE A 222 34.94 -1.56 27.20
CA PHE A 222 35.78 -2.50 26.46
C PHE A 222 35.56 -3.98 26.80
N GLY A 223 34.44 -4.32 27.42
CA GLY A 223 34.12 -5.70 27.82
C GLY A 223 34.96 -6.20 29.00
N PHE A 224 35.48 -5.28 29.81
CA PHE A 224 36.38 -5.60 30.90
C PHE A 224 35.66 -6.19 32.11
N GLU A 225 36.14 -7.35 32.56
CA GLU A 225 35.79 -8.00 33.83
C GLU A 225 37.06 -8.30 34.66
N GLY A 226 36.92 -8.47 35.97
CA GLY A 226 38.03 -8.80 36.88
C GLY A 226 39.22 -7.82 36.79
N SER A 227 40.40 -8.33 36.44
CA SER A 227 41.67 -7.59 36.32
C SER A 227 41.78 -6.68 35.08
N ARG A 228 40.65 -6.15 34.58
CA ARG A 228 40.55 -5.40 33.29
C ARG A 228 40.89 -6.26 32.07
N SER A 229 40.53 -7.54 32.12
CA SER A 229 40.64 -8.42 30.95
C SER A 229 39.36 -8.34 30.14
N ALA A 230 39.45 -8.21 28.82
CA ALA A 230 38.29 -8.19 27.95
C ALA A 230 37.74 -9.62 27.77
N THR A 231 36.59 -9.89 28.39
CA THR A 231 35.89 -11.19 28.33
C THR A 231 34.61 -11.11 27.50
N LEU A 232 34.10 -9.90 27.26
CA LEU A 232 32.91 -9.62 26.46
C LEU A 232 33.26 -8.73 25.26
N PRO A 233 32.46 -8.74 24.18
CA PRO A 233 32.56 -7.69 23.16
C PRO A 233 32.20 -6.32 23.78
N GLY A 234 33.03 -5.32 23.55
CA GLY A 234 32.80 -3.99 24.12
C GLY A 234 33.37 -2.85 23.28
N ILE A 235 32.89 -1.65 23.59
CA ILE A 235 33.29 -0.39 22.98
C ILE A 235 33.59 0.64 24.08
N ASN A 236 33.92 1.87 23.70
CA ASN A 236 33.92 3.00 24.63
C ASN A 236 32.61 3.77 24.53
N ALA A 237 31.68 3.49 25.44
CA ALA A 237 30.39 4.17 25.51
C ALA A 237 30.15 4.85 26.87
N LYS A 238 31.21 5.05 27.67
CA LYS A 238 31.13 5.60 29.02
C LYS A 238 30.69 7.07 29.00
N LEU A 239 29.75 7.44 29.89
CA LEU A 239 29.42 8.84 30.12
C LEU A 239 30.53 9.53 30.96
N PRO A 240 31.05 10.71 30.55
CA PRO A 240 31.93 11.55 31.36
C PRO A 240 31.25 12.12 32.62
N GLU A 241 32.01 12.34 33.69
CA GLU A 241 31.50 12.83 34.99
C GLU A 241 30.82 14.21 34.88
N ILE A 242 31.33 15.09 34.02
CA ILE A 242 30.74 16.43 33.80
C ILE A 242 29.34 16.31 33.19
N LEU A 243 29.11 15.35 32.28
CA LEU A 243 27.79 15.14 31.69
C LEU A 243 26.84 14.46 32.69
N ALA A 244 27.34 13.59 33.56
CA ALA A 244 26.57 13.04 34.66
C ALA A 244 26.13 14.12 35.66
N LEU A 245 27.02 15.07 35.99
CA LEU A 245 26.67 16.23 36.81
C LEU A 245 25.48 17.00 36.21
N MET A 246 25.53 17.31 34.92
CA MET A 246 24.44 17.99 34.22
C MET A 246 23.17 17.13 34.23
N ALA A 247 23.27 15.82 34.02
CA ALA A 247 22.13 14.91 34.06
C ALA A 247 21.45 14.90 35.44
N ARG A 248 22.21 14.93 36.54
CA ARG A 248 21.67 15.06 37.91
C ARG A 248 20.93 16.36 38.10
N THR A 249 21.46 17.48 37.60
CA THR A 249 20.75 18.76 37.66
C THR A 249 19.46 18.70 36.86
N LYS A 250 19.48 18.14 35.64
CA LYS A 250 18.27 18.04 34.81
C LYS A 250 17.22 17.12 35.43
N LEU A 251 17.65 16.07 36.14
CA LEU A 251 16.75 15.16 36.86
C LEU A 251 15.89 15.89 37.90
N ALA A 252 16.42 16.91 38.57
CA ALA A 252 15.64 17.71 39.51
C ALA A 252 14.54 18.56 38.83
N GLU A 253 14.64 18.81 37.51
CA GLU A 253 13.70 19.62 36.74
C GLU A 253 12.69 18.81 35.92
N ILE A 254 12.89 17.49 35.79
CA ILE A 254 12.15 16.69 34.79
C ILE A 254 10.65 16.66 35.04
N GLU A 255 10.22 16.62 36.30
CA GLU A 255 8.81 16.52 36.67
C GLU A 255 8.00 17.77 36.28
N PRO A 256 8.40 19.00 36.65
CA PRO A 256 7.74 20.20 36.18
C PRO A 256 7.86 20.38 34.65
N VAL A 257 8.97 19.98 34.03
CA VAL A 257 9.14 20.03 32.56
C VAL A 257 8.13 19.13 31.85
N CYS A 258 8.03 17.86 32.24
CA CYS A 258 7.08 16.91 31.67
C CYS A 258 5.63 17.33 31.91
N THR A 259 5.33 17.87 33.10
CA THR A 259 3.99 18.38 33.43
C THR A 259 3.59 19.55 32.53
N ASN A 260 4.48 20.53 32.33
CA ASN A 260 4.21 21.66 31.44
C ASN A 260 4.06 21.21 29.98
N ARG A 261 4.94 20.32 29.49
CA ARG A 261 4.87 19.78 28.12
C ARG A 261 3.58 18.97 27.89
N ALA A 262 3.12 18.21 28.87
CA ALA A 262 1.83 17.50 28.81
C ALA A 262 0.64 18.46 28.72
N ALA A 263 0.66 19.58 29.45
CA ALA A 263 -0.37 20.62 29.36
C ALA A 263 -0.38 21.32 27.98
N ILE A 264 0.80 21.60 27.41
CA ILE A 264 0.94 22.11 26.04
C ILE A 264 0.36 21.12 25.03
N GLU A 265 0.71 19.84 25.14
CA GLU A 265 0.19 18.79 24.27
C GLU A 265 -1.34 18.67 24.36
N ALA A 266 -1.91 18.69 25.57
CA ALA A 266 -3.35 18.63 25.77
C ALA A 266 -4.09 19.80 25.07
N ASN A 267 -3.52 21.00 25.12
CA ASN A 267 -4.06 22.16 24.41
C ASN A 267 -3.97 22.01 22.90
N TYR A 268 -2.83 21.52 22.37
CA TYR A 268 -2.74 21.19 20.94
C TYR A 268 -3.79 20.17 20.51
N ARG A 269 -3.94 19.08 21.27
CA ARG A 269 -4.91 18.02 20.96
C ARG A 269 -6.34 18.55 20.91
N THR A 270 -6.70 19.43 21.84
CA THR A 270 -8.01 20.09 21.87
C THR A 270 -8.20 21.03 20.67
N ALA A 271 -7.18 21.85 20.36
CA ALA A 271 -7.24 22.84 19.30
C ALA A 271 -7.17 22.22 17.89
N LEU A 272 -6.51 21.07 17.74
CA LEU A 272 -6.29 20.37 16.46
C LEU A 272 -7.20 19.13 16.30
N ARG A 273 -8.33 19.07 17.01
CA ARG A 273 -9.26 17.92 16.97
C ARG A 273 -9.78 17.54 15.57
N GLU A 274 -9.71 18.47 14.62
CA GLU A 274 -10.13 18.25 13.21
C GLU A 274 -9.04 17.58 12.36
N PHE A 275 -7.82 17.48 12.88
CA PHE A 275 -6.70 16.79 12.23
C PHE A 275 -6.51 15.40 12.84
N SER A 276 -5.87 14.50 12.07
CA SER A 276 -5.52 13.18 12.60
C SER A 276 -4.27 13.28 13.48
N LEU A 277 -4.39 12.84 14.72
CA LEU A 277 -3.33 12.86 15.74
C LEU A 277 -3.04 11.43 16.19
N GLN A 278 -1.81 11.19 16.65
CA GLN A 278 -1.41 9.89 17.22
C GLN A 278 -2.29 9.53 18.42
N HIS A 279 -2.70 8.27 18.53
CA HIS A 279 -3.30 7.75 19.75
C HIS A 279 -2.25 7.66 20.86
N VAL A 280 -2.56 8.23 22.03
CA VAL A 280 -1.68 8.21 23.20
C VAL A 280 -1.93 6.96 24.02
N GLN A 281 -0.85 6.31 24.42
CA GLN A 281 -0.80 5.25 25.40
C GLN A 281 -0.04 5.74 26.64
N GLY A 282 -0.50 5.33 27.82
CA GLY A 282 0.03 5.76 29.11
C GLY A 282 -0.66 6.99 29.70
N GLN A 283 -0.29 7.35 30.93
CA GLN A 283 -0.88 8.49 31.64
C GLN A 283 -0.22 9.82 31.25
N ARG A 284 1.06 9.83 30.88
CA ARG A 284 1.79 11.04 30.47
C ARG A 284 2.93 10.71 29.50
N ARG A 285 3.06 11.47 28.42
CA ARG A 285 4.22 11.38 27.50
C ARG A 285 5.25 12.47 27.77
N ALA A 286 6.53 12.12 27.64
CA ALA A 286 7.63 13.09 27.64
C ALA A 286 7.76 13.81 26.29
N SER A 287 6.71 14.52 25.86
CA SER A 287 6.54 14.98 24.48
C SER A 287 7.64 15.92 23.99
N GLN A 288 8.37 15.47 22.97
CA GLN A 288 9.46 16.24 22.34
C GLN A 288 8.92 17.35 21.43
N PHE A 289 7.83 17.05 20.70
CA PHE A 289 7.11 17.93 19.78
C PHE A 289 5.67 17.41 19.64
N MET A 290 4.79 18.16 18.98
CA MET A 290 3.42 17.75 18.69
C MET A 290 3.31 17.23 17.26
N PRO A 291 3.19 15.92 17.02
CA PRO A 291 2.99 15.41 15.67
C PRO A 291 1.52 15.50 15.23
N VAL A 292 1.29 15.92 14.00
CA VAL A 292 -0.03 16.07 13.37
C VAL A 292 0.04 15.61 11.91
N LEU A 293 -1.01 14.94 11.43
CA LEU A 293 -1.12 14.59 10.01
C LEU A 293 -1.94 15.65 9.27
N LEU A 294 -1.40 16.12 8.16
CA LEU A 294 -2.18 16.86 7.18
C LEU A 294 -3.33 15.99 6.63
N PRO A 295 -4.47 16.58 6.24
CA PRO A 295 -5.45 15.89 5.42
C PRO A 295 -4.79 15.34 4.14
N PRO A 296 -5.21 14.17 3.61
CA PRO A 296 -4.59 13.59 2.41
C PRO A 296 -4.52 14.55 1.21
N ALA A 297 -5.55 15.39 1.03
CA ALA A 297 -5.61 16.40 -0.03
C ALA A 297 -4.51 17.49 0.08
N LEU A 298 -3.89 17.66 1.25
CA LEU A 298 -2.83 18.64 1.49
C LEU A 298 -1.43 18.02 1.53
N ALA A 299 -1.28 16.70 1.35
CA ALA A 299 0.03 16.03 1.40
C ALA A 299 1.05 16.67 0.43
N GLY A 300 0.64 16.93 -0.82
CA GLY A 300 1.48 17.60 -1.83
C GLY A 300 1.74 19.10 -1.58
N ARG A 301 1.15 19.68 -0.52
CA ARG A 301 1.37 21.08 -0.10
C ARG A 301 2.17 21.20 1.19
N ARG A 302 2.65 20.08 1.76
CA ARG A 302 3.37 20.06 3.04
C ARG A 302 4.52 21.06 3.09
N ASP A 303 5.37 21.11 2.07
CA ASP A 303 6.52 22.01 2.05
C ASP A 303 6.10 23.49 2.00
N ALA A 304 5.01 23.81 1.29
CA ALA A 304 4.42 25.16 1.28
C ALA A 304 3.81 25.53 2.63
N ILE A 305 3.18 24.58 3.33
CA ILE A 305 2.65 24.76 4.68
C ILE A 305 3.79 25.03 5.67
N ILE A 306 4.88 24.26 5.60
CA ILE A 306 6.07 24.47 6.44
C ILE A 306 6.70 25.84 6.18
N ALA A 307 6.84 26.24 4.91
CA ALA A 307 7.34 27.57 4.57
C ALA A 307 6.42 28.69 5.09
N ALA A 308 5.10 28.49 5.03
CA ALA A 308 4.14 29.44 5.57
C ALA A 308 4.19 29.53 7.10
N LEU A 309 4.36 28.41 7.81
CA LEU A 309 4.57 28.37 9.26
C LEU A 309 5.84 29.15 9.64
N ALA A 310 6.94 28.90 8.93
CA ALA A 310 8.20 29.60 9.16
C ALA A 310 8.05 31.12 8.95
N SER A 311 7.30 31.56 7.92
CA SER A 311 7.01 32.99 7.70
C SER A 311 6.20 33.65 8.83
N LYS A 312 5.54 32.83 9.66
CA LYS A 312 4.80 33.25 10.86
C LYS A 312 5.59 33.08 12.14
N GLY A 313 6.87 32.70 12.07
CA GLY A 313 7.73 32.45 13.22
C GLY A 313 7.47 31.10 13.89
N VAL A 314 6.79 30.16 13.23
CA VAL A 314 6.55 28.81 13.75
C VAL A 314 7.47 27.82 13.05
N GLY A 315 8.38 27.20 13.80
CA GLY A 315 9.20 26.10 13.30
C GLY A 315 8.38 24.81 13.12
N ALA A 316 8.68 24.04 12.08
CA ALA A 316 8.02 22.76 11.83
C ALA A 316 9.01 21.74 11.24
N GLY A 317 8.77 20.46 11.48
CA GLY A 317 9.60 19.36 10.96
C GLY A 317 8.76 18.21 10.42
N CYS A 318 9.41 17.19 9.86
CA CYS A 318 8.77 16.02 9.26
C CYS A 318 9.35 14.73 9.84
N TYR A 319 9.20 14.49 11.14
CA TYR A 319 9.68 13.25 11.76
C TYR A 319 8.63 12.14 11.56
N PHE A 320 8.85 11.06 10.79
CA PHE A 320 9.99 10.75 9.92
C PHE A 320 9.58 10.70 8.44
N SER A 321 10.06 11.65 7.65
CA SER A 321 9.86 11.74 6.21
C SER A 321 11.16 12.23 5.55
N PRO A 322 11.91 11.37 4.85
CA PRO A 322 11.63 9.96 4.59
C PRO A 322 11.74 9.07 5.85
N HIS A 323 10.84 8.09 5.98
CA HIS A 323 10.95 7.06 7.01
C HIS A 323 12.03 6.02 6.64
N LEU A 324 12.35 5.09 7.54
CA LEU A 324 13.54 4.24 7.47
C LEU A 324 13.66 3.46 6.14
N ALA A 325 12.57 2.80 5.71
CA ALA A 325 12.54 2.01 4.46
C ALA A 325 12.68 2.86 3.18
N GLN A 326 12.44 4.17 3.25
CA GLN A 326 12.60 5.06 2.10
C GLN A 326 14.05 5.54 1.91
N GLN A 327 14.89 5.44 2.95
CA GLN A 327 16.25 5.99 2.96
C GLN A 327 17.24 5.10 2.18
N PRO A 328 18.22 5.69 1.48
CA PRO A 328 19.12 4.94 0.59
C PRO A 328 19.92 3.81 1.27
N LEU A 329 20.44 4.05 2.47
CA LEU A 329 21.24 3.06 3.20
C LEU A 329 20.44 1.78 3.48
N PHE A 330 19.22 1.93 3.99
CA PHE A 330 18.37 0.79 4.36
C PHE A 330 17.77 0.09 3.15
N LYS A 331 17.56 0.80 2.03
CA LYS A 331 17.24 0.15 0.74
C LYS A 331 18.36 -0.74 0.23
N ALA A 332 19.62 -0.38 0.53
CA ALA A 332 20.79 -1.12 0.10
C ALA A 332 21.16 -2.27 1.05
N GLN A 333 20.97 -2.09 2.36
CA GLN A 333 21.48 -3.01 3.38
C GLN A 333 20.41 -3.66 4.26
N GLY A 334 19.16 -3.21 4.20
CA GLY A 334 18.04 -3.76 4.97
C GLY A 334 17.18 -4.73 4.17
N LEU A 335 16.45 -5.58 4.89
CA LEU A 335 15.35 -6.37 4.36
C LEU A 335 14.05 -5.61 4.64
N ILE A 336 13.34 -5.17 3.60
CA ILE A 336 12.18 -4.28 3.72
C ILE A 336 10.93 -5.04 3.31
N GLU A 337 10.00 -5.21 4.24
CA GLU A 337 8.64 -5.69 3.98
C GLU A 337 7.75 -4.53 3.48
N PRO A 338 6.53 -4.80 2.95
CA PRO A 338 5.61 -3.74 2.57
C PRO A 338 5.32 -2.76 3.73
N THR A 339 5.42 -1.44 3.48
CA THR A 339 5.20 -0.38 4.48
C THR A 339 4.12 0.65 4.08
N PRO A 340 2.94 0.24 3.58
CA PRO A 340 1.94 1.18 3.06
C PRO A 340 1.42 2.18 4.10
N VAL A 341 1.30 1.79 5.36
CA VAL A 341 0.82 2.69 6.43
C VAL A 341 1.89 3.73 6.74
N ALA A 342 3.16 3.32 6.88
CA ALA A 342 4.25 4.25 7.11
C ALA A 342 4.46 5.21 5.93
N ASP A 343 4.33 4.75 4.69
CA ASP A 343 4.38 5.60 3.49
C ASP A 343 3.31 6.71 3.56
N ALA A 344 2.07 6.33 3.90
CA ALA A 344 0.95 7.26 4.01
C ALA A 344 1.12 8.27 5.16
N ILE A 345 1.62 7.83 6.32
CA ILE A 345 1.88 8.69 7.48
C ILE A 345 3.04 9.64 7.19
N ALA A 346 4.17 9.14 6.69
CA ALA A 346 5.35 9.93 6.38
C ALA A 346 5.08 11.00 5.30
N ALA A 347 4.20 10.73 4.34
CA ALA A 347 3.80 11.72 3.34
C ALA A 347 3.05 12.92 3.93
N ARG A 348 2.42 12.78 5.10
CA ARG A 348 1.48 13.74 5.68
C ARG A 348 1.95 14.36 7.00
N ILE A 349 2.96 13.78 7.65
CA ILE A 349 3.39 14.16 9.00
C ILE A 349 4.00 15.56 9.04
N ILE A 350 3.58 16.33 10.04
CA ILE A 350 4.20 17.59 10.48
C ILE A 350 4.42 17.49 11.99
N SER A 351 5.58 17.92 12.46
CA SER A 351 5.93 18.06 13.87
C SER A 351 5.91 19.55 14.23
N LEU A 352 5.03 19.94 15.16
CA LEU A 352 4.87 21.30 15.67
C LEU A 352 5.65 21.49 16.98
N PRO A 353 6.04 22.74 17.33
CA PRO A 353 6.88 23.02 18.49
C PRO A 353 6.27 22.59 19.83
N ILE A 354 7.09 21.95 20.66
CA ILE A 354 6.93 21.86 22.12
C ILE A 354 8.30 22.10 22.75
N THR A 355 8.45 23.20 23.50
CA THR A 355 9.72 23.56 24.15
C THR A 355 9.53 23.90 25.63
N ASP A 356 10.62 23.88 26.41
CA ASP A 356 10.60 24.17 27.85
C ASP A 356 10.20 25.61 28.18
N ALA A 357 10.24 26.52 27.20
CA ALA A 357 9.89 27.94 27.37
C ALA A 357 8.43 28.24 27.01
N MET A 358 7.75 27.31 26.34
CA MET A 358 6.35 27.50 25.94
C MET A 358 5.42 27.45 27.15
N ARG A 359 4.40 28.29 27.10
CA ARG A 359 3.22 28.23 27.98
C ARG A 359 2.14 27.42 27.29
N PRO A 360 1.22 26.78 28.03
CA PRO A 360 0.11 26.03 27.42
C PRO A 360 -0.72 26.84 26.42
N GLY A 361 -0.88 28.17 26.62
CA GLY A 361 -1.59 29.04 25.69
C GLY A 361 -0.92 29.21 24.32
N ASP A 362 0.41 29.08 24.25
CA ASP A 362 1.16 29.21 22.99
C ASP A 362 0.80 28.07 22.02
N ALA A 363 0.41 26.90 22.54
CA ALA A 363 -0.10 25.78 21.72
C ALA A 363 -1.38 26.15 20.95
N ILE A 364 -2.26 26.94 21.57
CA ILE A 364 -3.52 27.37 20.96
C ILE A 364 -3.24 28.38 19.84
N GLU A 365 -2.31 29.31 20.07
CA GLU A 365 -1.85 30.26 19.06
C GLU A 365 -1.25 29.54 17.86
N ILE A 366 -0.31 28.61 18.09
CA ILE A 366 0.34 27.85 17.02
C ILE A 366 -0.68 26.97 16.27
N ALA A 367 -1.60 26.31 16.99
CA ALA A 367 -2.66 25.51 16.38
C ALA A 367 -3.57 26.36 15.49
N GLY A 368 -3.93 27.59 15.91
CA GLY A 368 -4.69 28.53 15.10
C GLY A 368 -3.95 28.95 13.83
N ILE A 369 -2.66 29.30 13.95
CA ILE A 369 -1.81 29.63 12.80
C ILE A 369 -1.73 28.44 11.83
N PHE A 370 -1.53 27.22 12.35
CA PHE A 370 -1.46 26.00 11.57
C PHE A 370 -2.78 25.71 10.83
N ALA A 371 -3.92 25.78 11.53
CA ALA A 371 -5.24 25.57 10.95
C ALA A 371 -5.56 26.61 9.87
N ASP A 372 -5.26 27.89 10.11
CA ASP A 372 -5.45 28.98 9.15
C ASP A 372 -4.61 28.77 7.88
N ILE A 373 -3.35 28.37 8.03
CA ILE A 373 -2.47 28.06 6.91
C ILE A 373 -3.02 26.86 6.13
N CYS A 374 -3.41 25.79 6.82
CA CYS A 374 -4.00 24.62 6.17
C CYS A 374 -5.30 24.97 5.43
N ALA A 375 -6.15 25.81 6.01
CA ALA A 375 -7.39 26.28 5.37
C ALA A 375 -7.11 27.15 4.14
N ARG A 376 -6.10 28.04 4.20
CA ARG A 376 -5.67 28.87 3.05
C ARG A 376 -5.02 28.03 1.96
N GLU A 377 -4.18 27.07 2.32
CA GLU A 377 -3.55 26.15 1.38
C GLU A 377 -4.57 25.16 0.80
N GLY A 378 -5.57 24.77 1.58
CA GLY A 378 -6.76 24.06 1.10
C GLY A 378 -7.57 24.90 0.13
N THR A 379 -7.82 26.17 0.46
CA THR A 379 -8.50 27.12 -0.43
C THR A 379 -7.67 27.39 -1.68
N ARG A 380 -6.33 27.45 -1.60
CA ARG A 380 -5.44 27.58 -2.77
C ARG A 380 -5.38 26.29 -3.58
N ALA A 381 -5.44 25.12 -2.95
CA ALA A 381 -5.57 23.85 -3.65
C ALA A 381 -6.94 23.76 -4.35
N ILE A 382 -8.00 24.27 -3.71
CA ILE A 382 -9.35 24.38 -4.26
C ILE A 382 -9.42 25.47 -5.33
N ALA A 383 -8.77 26.62 -5.18
CA ALA A 383 -8.78 27.76 -6.10
C ALA A 383 -7.82 27.56 -7.28
N ALA A 384 -6.71 26.85 -7.10
CA ALA A 384 -5.94 26.27 -8.19
C ALA A 384 -6.78 25.24 -8.97
N ARG A 385 -7.69 24.54 -8.28
CA ARG A 385 -8.75 23.69 -8.88
C ARG A 385 -10.01 24.44 -9.34
N ALA A 386 -10.17 25.73 -8.99
CA ALA A 386 -11.38 26.54 -9.18
C ALA A 386 -11.11 27.94 -9.78
N ARG A 387 -9.98 28.11 -10.49
CA ARG A 387 -10.05 28.85 -11.76
C ARG A 387 -11.18 28.22 -12.58
N PRO A 388 -11.94 28.97 -13.40
CA PRO A 388 -12.89 28.33 -14.32
C PRO A 388 -12.10 27.22 -15.00
N ALA A 389 -12.49 25.97 -14.73
CA ALA A 389 -11.70 24.85 -15.20
C ALA A 389 -11.57 25.09 -16.70
N PRO A 390 -10.35 25.22 -17.26
CA PRO A 390 -10.21 25.19 -18.70
C PRO A 390 -10.99 23.95 -19.11
N VAL A 391 -11.91 24.12 -20.07
CA VAL A 391 -12.67 23.00 -20.62
C VAL A 391 -11.65 21.90 -20.87
N ALA A 392 -11.78 20.79 -20.14
CA ALA A 392 -10.83 19.70 -20.24
C ALA A 392 -10.82 19.24 -21.69
N SER A 393 -9.66 18.94 -22.26
CA SER A 393 -9.66 18.29 -23.58
C SER A 393 -10.28 16.90 -23.47
N VAL A 394 -9.98 16.20 -22.37
CA VAL A 394 -10.50 14.87 -22.10
C VAL A 394 -10.64 14.65 -20.61
N MET A 395 -11.73 13.96 -20.24
CA MET A 395 -11.93 13.45 -18.90
C MET A 395 -11.99 11.93 -18.92
N VAL A 396 -11.02 11.28 -18.26
CA VAL A 396 -10.96 9.83 -18.11
C VAL A 396 -11.65 9.45 -16.82
N ILE A 397 -12.72 8.67 -16.92
CA ILE A 397 -13.55 8.23 -15.81
C ILE A 397 -13.19 6.79 -15.44
N GLY A 398 -12.61 6.62 -14.25
CA GLY A 398 -11.97 5.37 -13.82
C GLY A 398 -10.46 5.45 -14.06
N GLY A 399 -9.70 5.37 -12.98
CA GLY A 399 -8.24 5.30 -12.94
C GLY A 399 -7.73 3.89 -12.60
N GLY A 400 -8.54 2.83 -12.75
CA GLY A 400 -8.07 1.44 -12.65
C GLY A 400 -7.16 1.03 -13.81
N PRO A 401 -6.84 -0.28 -13.96
CA PRO A 401 -5.88 -0.76 -14.96
C PRO A 401 -6.19 -0.33 -16.40
N ALA A 402 -7.47 -0.27 -16.78
CA ALA A 402 -7.89 0.20 -18.11
C ALA A 402 -7.74 1.72 -18.28
N GLY A 403 -8.04 2.50 -17.24
CA GLY A 403 -7.88 3.95 -17.26
C GLY A 403 -6.43 4.38 -17.32
N THR A 404 -5.56 3.72 -16.55
CA THR A 404 -4.11 3.95 -16.63
C THR A 404 -3.49 3.37 -17.89
N ALA A 405 -4.09 2.35 -18.52
CA ALA A 405 -3.58 1.77 -19.75
C ALA A 405 -3.47 2.79 -20.90
N LEU A 406 -4.44 3.70 -21.02
CA LEU A 406 -4.38 4.85 -21.94
C LEU A 406 -3.10 5.69 -21.72
N LEU A 407 -2.79 5.98 -20.46
CA LEU A 407 -1.65 6.80 -20.07
C LEU A 407 -0.33 6.05 -20.29
N THR A 408 -0.31 4.75 -19.98
CA THR A 408 0.82 3.86 -20.27
C THR A 408 1.11 3.79 -21.77
N ALA A 409 0.08 3.68 -22.61
CA ALA A 409 0.25 3.71 -24.06
C ALA A 409 0.83 5.06 -24.52
N ALA A 410 0.37 6.17 -23.92
CA ALA A 410 0.88 7.50 -24.21
C ALA A 410 2.35 7.66 -23.79
N THR A 411 2.80 7.12 -22.64
CA THR A 411 4.22 7.22 -22.22
C THR A 411 5.15 6.45 -23.15
N LYS A 412 4.73 5.28 -23.63
CA LYS A 412 5.51 4.48 -24.60
C LYS A 412 5.79 5.21 -25.92
N ARG A 413 4.99 6.24 -26.24
CA ARG A 413 5.15 7.10 -27.42
C ARG A 413 5.57 8.53 -27.07
N ASN A 414 5.91 8.82 -25.81
CA ASN A 414 6.19 10.17 -25.29
C ASN A 414 5.06 11.19 -25.57
N LEU A 415 3.81 10.73 -25.63
CA LEU A 415 2.62 11.56 -25.87
C LEU A 415 1.94 12.01 -24.57
N LEU A 416 2.25 11.40 -23.42
CA LEU A 416 1.59 11.73 -22.16
C LEU A 416 1.77 13.21 -21.74
N PRO A 417 2.95 13.83 -21.88
CA PRO A 417 3.11 15.27 -21.65
C PRO A 417 2.17 16.14 -22.49
N ALA A 418 2.03 15.85 -23.78
CA ALA A 418 1.17 16.60 -24.69
C ALA A 418 -0.32 16.42 -24.35
N LEU A 419 -0.72 15.20 -23.97
CA LEU A 419 -2.07 14.90 -23.50
C LEU A 419 -2.37 15.57 -22.14
N ALA A 420 -1.40 15.62 -21.23
CA ALA A 420 -1.55 16.34 -19.97
C ALA A 420 -1.74 17.85 -20.20
N GLN A 421 -0.88 18.45 -21.03
CA GLN A 421 -0.94 19.87 -21.40
C GLN A 421 -2.19 20.24 -22.19
N SER A 422 -2.88 19.26 -22.80
CA SER A 422 -4.17 19.52 -23.43
C SER A 422 -5.30 19.75 -22.42
N GLY A 423 -5.07 19.52 -21.13
CA GLY A 423 -6.09 19.62 -20.08
C GLY A 423 -6.74 18.27 -19.78
N LEU A 424 -5.95 17.20 -19.71
CA LEU A 424 -6.38 15.89 -19.26
C LEU A 424 -6.84 15.94 -17.80
N VAL A 425 -8.01 15.37 -17.52
CA VAL A 425 -8.52 15.15 -16.16
C VAL A 425 -8.77 13.66 -15.96
N ILE A 426 -8.22 13.08 -14.89
CA ILE A 426 -8.50 11.70 -14.49
C ILE A 426 -9.37 11.73 -13.24
N VAL A 427 -10.45 10.97 -13.25
CA VAL A 427 -11.39 10.83 -12.12
C VAL A 427 -11.34 9.39 -11.63
N GLU A 428 -11.02 9.20 -10.35
CA GLU A 428 -10.93 7.90 -9.70
C GLU A 428 -11.66 7.96 -8.35
N ARG A 429 -12.45 6.91 -8.05
CA ARG A 429 -13.16 6.76 -6.79
C ARG A 429 -12.22 6.35 -5.65
N ASP A 430 -11.20 5.58 -5.95
CA ASP A 430 -10.20 5.13 -4.99
C ASP A 430 -9.25 6.27 -4.61
N ALA A 431 -8.49 6.08 -3.52
CA ALA A 431 -7.52 7.06 -3.03
C ALA A 431 -6.31 7.27 -3.97
N ALA A 432 -6.06 6.33 -4.88
CA ALA A 432 -4.99 6.37 -5.88
C ALA A 432 -5.34 5.52 -7.10
N ILE A 433 -4.78 5.88 -8.26
CA ILE A 433 -5.00 5.22 -9.55
C ILE A 433 -4.13 3.96 -9.71
N GLY A 434 -4.36 3.17 -10.76
CA GLY A 434 -3.56 2.03 -11.17
C GLY A 434 -4.12 0.69 -10.72
N GLY A 435 -4.33 0.51 -9.41
CA GLY A 435 -4.66 -0.80 -8.83
C GLY A 435 -6.01 -1.38 -9.27
N GLY A 436 -7.07 -0.55 -9.23
CA GLY A 436 -8.45 -1.00 -9.41
C GLY A 436 -8.77 -2.27 -8.61
N ARG A 437 -9.57 -3.18 -9.18
CA ARG A 437 -9.93 -4.46 -8.55
C ARG A 437 -9.01 -5.63 -8.88
N LEU A 438 -8.03 -5.46 -9.78
CA LEU A 438 -7.26 -6.59 -10.32
C LEU A 438 -6.51 -7.37 -9.22
N GLY A 439 -5.87 -6.64 -8.31
CA GLY A 439 -5.18 -7.23 -7.15
C GLY A 439 -6.10 -7.87 -6.11
N GLY A 440 -7.42 -7.71 -6.25
CA GLY A 440 -8.41 -8.33 -5.37
C GLY A 440 -8.86 -9.73 -5.80
N TYR A 441 -8.29 -10.29 -6.88
CA TYR A 441 -8.63 -11.62 -7.38
C TYR A 441 -7.57 -12.66 -7.01
N ALA A 442 -8.00 -13.80 -6.47
CA ALA A 442 -7.16 -14.94 -6.04
C ALA A 442 -6.80 -15.90 -7.18
N ILE A 443 -6.66 -15.39 -8.40
CA ILE A 443 -6.32 -16.18 -9.60
C ILE A 443 -4.99 -15.77 -10.20
N THR A 444 -4.47 -16.68 -11.01
CA THR A 444 -3.31 -16.44 -11.86
C THR A 444 -3.76 -15.71 -13.14
N SER A 445 -2.98 -14.74 -13.60
CA SER A 445 -3.25 -14.05 -14.87
C SER A 445 -3.11 -14.98 -16.08
N ASP A 446 -3.75 -14.59 -17.18
CA ASP A 446 -3.53 -15.12 -18.52
C ASP A 446 -2.31 -14.48 -19.24
N SER A 447 -1.59 -13.62 -18.52
CA SER A 447 -0.45 -12.83 -18.97
C SER A 447 0.81 -13.22 -18.20
N THR A 448 1.95 -13.24 -18.88
CA THR A 448 3.25 -13.58 -18.28
C THR A 448 3.90 -12.41 -17.55
N ALA A 449 4.94 -12.67 -16.77
CA ALA A 449 5.76 -11.63 -16.14
C ALA A 449 6.29 -10.62 -17.16
N THR A 450 6.86 -11.10 -18.27
CA THR A 450 7.32 -10.23 -19.37
C THR A 450 6.19 -9.36 -19.94
N THR A 451 4.97 -9.89 -20.06
CA THR A 451 3.82 -9.12 -20.54
C THR A 451 3.52 -7.93 -19.62
N PHE A 452 3.47 -8.14 -18.29
CA PHE A 452 3.27 -7.05 -17.34
C PHE A 452 4.43 -6.06 -17.31
N LEU A 453 5.67 -6.54 -17.31
CA LEU A 453 6.86 -5.69 -17.28
C LEU A 453 7.03 -4.87 -18.56
N SER A 454 6.48 -5.30 -19.69
CA SER A 454 6.47 -4.52 -20.93
C SER A 454 5.74 -3.17 -20.82
N ALA A 455 4.93 -2.96 -19.77
CA ALA A 455 4.31 -1.67 -19.50
C ALA A 455 5.33 -0.60 -19.05
N VAL A 456 6.40 -1.04 -18.37
CA VAL A 456 7.39 -0.16 -17.73
C VAL A 456 8.77 -0.27 -18.33
N LYS A 457 9.16 -1.46 -18.81
CA LYS A 457 10.48 -1.71 -19.40
C LYS A 457 10.65 -0.86 -20.65
N ASP A 458 11.86 -0.30 -20.82
CA ASP A 458 12.26 0.50 -21.98
C ASP A 458 11.35 1.73 -22.24
N ASN A 459 10.69 2.23 -21.18
CA ASN A 459 9.83 3.41 -21.28
C ASN A 459 10.66 4.70 -21.41
N GLY A 460 10.21 5.65 -22.24
CA GLY A 460 10.88 6.94 -22.45
C GLY A 460 10.90 7.84 -21.21
N HIS A 461 10.04 7.56 -20.23
CA HIS A 461 10.03 8.22 -18.93
C HIS A 461 10.85 7.42 -17.90
N ALA A 462 11.97 7.98 -17.45
CA ALA A 462 12.91 7.31 -16.55
C ALA A 462 12.25 6.85 -15.24
N GLU A 463 11.34 7.66 -14.70
CA GLU A 463 10.57 7.38 -13.50
C GLU A 463 9.61 6.18 -13.63
N VAL A 464 9.15 5.88 -14.86
CA VAL A 464 8.35 4.69 -15.19
C VAL A 464 9.28 3.51 -15.46
N ALA A 465 10.35 3.71 -16.23
CA ALA A 465 11.34 2.67 -16.54
C ALA A 465 11.98 2.07 -15.29
N ALA A 466 12.26 2.90 -14.28
CA ALA A 466 12.80 2.48 -12.99
C ALA A 466 11.93 1.45 -12.25
N LEU A 467 10.63 1.33 -12.59
CA LEU A 467 9.75 0.33 -11.99
C LEU A 467 10.12 -1.11 -12.37
N ALA A 468 10.82 -1.32 -13.49
CA ALA A 468 11.31 -2.66 -13.87
C ALA A 468 12.28 -3.23 -12.82
N ASP A 469 13.08 -2.36 -12.19
CA ASP A 469 14.05 -2.73 -11.15
C ASP A 469 13.60 -2.37 -9.73
N HIS A 470 12.44 -1.74 -9.57
CA HIS A 470 11.80 -1.52 -8.26
C HIS A 470 11.42 -2.86 -7.60
N PRO A 471 11.35 -2.98 -6.26
CA PRO A 471 10.95 -4.22 -5.59
C PRO A 471 9.71 -4.90 -6.18
N VAL A 472 8.67 -4.12 -6.50
CA VAL A 472 7.44 -4.63 -7.16
C VAL A 472 7.70 -5.20 -8.55
N GLY A 473 8.59 -4.59 -9.36
CA GLY A 473 8.96 -5.11 -10.67
C GLY A 473 9.83 -6.37 -10.56
N ARG A 474 10.73 -6.42 -9.57
CA ARG A 474 11.54 -7.61 -9.28
C ARG A 474 10.69 -8.79 -8.81
N ALA A 475 9.65 -8.53 -8.01
CA ALA A 475 8.69 -9.55 -7.60
C ALA A 475 7.99 -10.18 -8.81
N ILE A 476 7.53 -9.36 -9.76
CA ILE A 476 6.93 -9.86 -11.00
C ILE A 476 7.96 -10.62 -11.86
N ARG A 477 9.19 -10.10 -11.98
CA ARG A 477 10.28 -10.73 -12.74
C ARG A 477 10.71 -12.10 -12.21
N ALA A 478 10.44 -12.40 -10.94
CA ALA A 478 10.77 -13.69 -10.35
C ALA A 478 9.90 -14.84 -10.88
N TYR A 479 8.76 -14.54 -11.52
CA TYR A 479 7.89 -15.55 -12.11
C TYR A 479 8.43 -16.02 -13.47
N PRO A 480 8.50 -17.35 -13.72
CA PRO A 480 8.89 -17.88 -15.01
C PRO A 480 7.97 -17.41 -16.15
N ASP A 481 8.54 -17.14 -17.33
CA ASP A 481 7.79 -16.60 -18.49
C ASP A 481 6.86 -17.62 -19.18
N ASN A 482 6.77 -18.85 -18.67
CA ASN A 482 5.84 -19.88 -19.13
C ASN A 482 4.63 -20.08 -18.20
N VAL A 483 4.54 -19.32 -17.09
CA VAL A 483 3.39 -19.32 -16.19
C VAL A 483 2.79 -17.92 -16.09
N GLY A 484 1.53 -17.86 -15.63
CA GLY A 484 0.89 -16.60 -15.30
C GLY A 484 1.37 -16.08 -13.94
N VAL A 485 1.15 -14.81 -13.69
CA VAL A 485 1.48 -14.16 -12.41
C VAL A 485 0.21 -14.08 -11.56
N PRO A 486 0.24 -14.44 -10.27
CA PRO A 486 -0.89 -14.22 -9.37
C PRO A 486 -1.32 -12.75 -9.38
N LEU A 487 -2.61 -12.49 -9.60
CA LEU A 487 -3.10 -11.10 -9.73
C LEU A 487 -2.91 -10.28 -8.46
N VAL A 488 -2.94 -10.93 -7.29
CA VAL A 488 -2.60 -10.33 -5.99
C VAL A 488 -1.19 -9.71 -5.97
N GLU A 489 -0.22 -10.34 -6.65
CA GLU A 489 1.16 -9.85 -6.76
C GLU A 489 1.30 -8.75 -7.83
N VAL A 490 0.43 -8.77 -8.85
CA VAL A 490 0.37 -7.75 -9.91
C VAL A 490 -0.19 -6.42 -9.39
N GLY A 491 -1.13 -6.46 -8.44
CA GLY A 491 -1.76 -5.27 -7.87
C GLY A 491 -0.79 -4.17 -7.41
N PRO A 492 0.24 -4.49 -6.60
CA PRO A 492 1.30 -3.57 -6.21
C PRO A 492 2.04 -2.91 -7.39
N LEU A 493 2.39 -3.68 -8.44
CA LEU A 493 3.03 -3.12 -9.64
C LEU A 493 2.10 -2.10 -10.32
N LEU A 494 0.82 -2.44 -10.51
CA LEU A 494 -0.14 -1.55 -11.17
C LEU A 494 -0.37 -0.25 -10.39
N ARG A 495 -0.38 -0.33 -9.06
CA ARG A 495 -0.46 0.86 -8.19
C ARG A 495 0.79 1.73 -8.32
N ALA A 496 1.98 1.14 -8.28
CA ALA A 496 3.23 1.87 -8.46
C ALA A 496 3.32 2.53 -9.85
N VAL A 497 2.85 1.86 -10.91
CA VAL A 497 2.71 2.45 -12.26
C VAL A 497 1.74 3.62 -12.22
N GLY A 498 0.57 3.44 -11.60
CA GLY A 498 -0.42 4.49 -11.40
C GLY A 498 0.15 5.74 -10.74
N ASP A 499 0.94 5.59 -9.69
CA ASP A 499 1.56 6.71 -8.97
C ASP A 499 2.54 7.50 -9.86
N ARG A 500 3.36 6.80 -10.67
CA ARG A 500 4.28 7.46 -11.61
C ARG A 500 3.53 8.20 -12.71
N LEU A 501 2.48 7.59 -13.27
CA LEU A 501 1.64 8.23 -14.28
C LEU A 501 0.93 9.47 -13.73
N ALA A 502 0.39 9.40 -12.50
CA ALA A 502 -0.23 10.54 -11.84
C ALA A 502 0.77 11.70 -11.66
N GLY A 503 2.02 11.37 -11.27
CA GLY A 503 3.11 12.34 -11.20
C GLY A 503 3.40 13.03 -12.53
N ILE A 504 3.50 12.26 -13.62
CA ILE A 504 3.73 12.82 -14.97
C ILE A 504 2.58 13.72 -15.39
N VAL A 505 1.33 13.26 -15.22
CA VAL A 505 0.12 14.02 -15.58
C VAL A 505 0.10 15.36 -14.85
N THR A 506 0.29 15.35 -13.53
CA THR A 506 0.23 16.57 -12.70
C THR A 506 1.39 17.53 -13.00
N THR A 507 2.60 17.01 -13.21
CA THR A 507 3.78 17.81 -13.58
C THR A 507 3.59 18.56 -14.90
N HIS A 508 2.84 17.97 -15.84
CA HIS A 508 2.58 18.55 -17.16
C HIS A 508 1.22 19.27 -17.26
N GLY A 509 0.62 19.66 -16.13
CA GLY A 509 -0.57 20.51 -16.08
C GLY A 509 -1.91 19.78 -16.20
N GLY A 510 -1.91 18.44 -16.26
CA GLY A 510 -3.11 17.63 -16.14
C GLY A 510 -3.59 17.53 -14.68
N THR A 511 -4.81 17.04 -14.48
CA THR A 511 -5.42 16.91 -13.15
C THR A 511 -5.76 15.45 -12.82
N VAL A 512 -5.47 15.02 -11.60
CA VAL A 512 -5.91 13.73 -11.06
C VAL A 512 -6.82 13.98 -9.86
N LEU A 513 -8.05 13.48 -9.93
CA LEU A 513 -9.11 13.61 -8.92
C LEU A 513 -9.42 12.23 -8.35
N THR A 514 -8.74 11.86 -7.26
CA THR A 514 -9.01 10.64 -6.47
C THR A 514 -10.11 10.88 -5.44
N GLY A 515 -10.79 9.83 -4.97
CA GLY A 515 -11.92 9.96 -4.05
C GLY A 515 -13.20 10.57 -4.66
N HIS A 516 -13.39 10.48 -5.98
CA HIS A 516 -14.54 11.03 -6.68
C HIS A 516 -15.24 9.98 -7.56
N ASP A 517 -16.56 9.85 -7.42
CA ASP A 517 -17.39 9.14 -8.40
C ASP A 517 -17.77 10.08 -9.54
N ALA A 518 -17.86 9.57 -10.76
CA ALA A 518 -18.65 10.20 -11.80
C ALA A 518 -20.08 9.65 -11.76
N ILE A 519 -21.06 10.56 -11.65
CA ILE A 519 -22.48 10.22 -11.56
C ILE A 519 -23.11 10.16 -12.96
N SER A 520 -22.85 11.16 -13.79
CA SER A 520 -23.39 11.27 -15.14
C SER A 520 -22.57 12.24 -16.00
N ALA A 521 -22.79 12.22 -17.31
CA ALA A 521 -22.31 13.25 -18.22
C ALA A 521 -23.44 13.76 -19.13
N THR A 522 -23.57 15.08 -19.26
CA THR A 522 -24.60 15.73 -20.08
C THR A 522 -23.95 16.57 -21.18
N LEU A 523 -24.36 16.38 -22.43
CA LEU A 523 -23.87 17.16 -23.56
C LEU A 523 -24.51 18.55 -23.55
N GLY A 524 -23.72 19.61 -23.60
CA GLY A 524 -24.22 20.99 -23.72
C GLY A 524 -24.55 21.37 -25.16
N LYS A 525 -25.36 22.42 -25.34
CA LYS A 525 -25.65 23.02 -26.67
C LYS A 525 -24.40 23.57 -27.37
N ASP A 526 -23.34 23.81 -26.62
CA ASP A 526 -22.03 24.24 -27.13
C ASP A 526 -21.10 23.06 -27.48
N GLY A 527 -21.62 21.83 -27.48
CA GLY A 527 -20.88 20.62 -27.86
C GLY A 527 -19.93 20.11 -26.77
N LEU A 528 -19.97 20.65 -25.55
CA LEU A 528 -19.12 20.24 -24.45
C LEU A 528 -19.86 19.35 -23.45
N TRP A 529 -19.20 18.32 -22.95
CA TRP A 529 -19.72 17.44 -21.91
C TRP A 529 -19.57 18.10 -20.54
N THR A 530 -20.64 18.08 -19.75
CA THR A 530 -20.62 18.41 -18.32
C THR A 530 -20.75 17.13 -17.52
N VAL A 531 -19.65 16.72 -16.88
CA VAL A 531 -19.59 15.54 -16.03
C VAL A 531 -19.86 15.93 -14.58
N ARG A 532 -20.88 15.32 -13.99
CA ARG A 532 -21.22 15.50 -12.58
C ARG A 532 -20.44 14.51 -11.73
N LEU A 533 -19.65 15.03 -10.81
CA LEU A 533 -18.83 14.24 -9.90
C LEU A 533 -19.39 14.32 -8.48
N ARG A 534 -19.23 13.25 -7.69
CA ARG A 534 -19.52 13.22 -6.25
C ARG A 534 -18.27 12.87 -5.49
N ARG A 535 -17.90 13.70 -4.52
CA ARG A 535 -16.78 13.45 -3.63
C ARG A 535 -17.19 12.44 -2.55
N GLN A 536 -16.38 11.40 -2.36
CA GLN A 536 -16.65 10.29 -1.45
C GLN A 536 -16.66 10.70 0.03
N ILE A 537 -15.84 11.69 0.41
CA ILE A 537 -15.64 12.05 1.83
C ILE A 537 -16.86 12.73 2.47
N ASP A 538 -17.65 13.47 1.69
CA ASP A 538 -18.74 14.31 2.21
C ASP A 538 -19.98 14.35 1.31
N GLY A 539 -19.97 13.59 0.20
CA GLY A 539 -21.08 13.54 -0.75
C GLY A 539 -21.25 14.79 -1.61
N ALA A 540 -20.37 15.80 -1.48
CA ALA A 540 -20.50 17.04 -2.23
C ALA A 540 -20.37 16.79 -3.74
N THR A 541 -21.24 17.44 -4.51
CA THR A 541 -21.24 17.32 -5.97
C THR A 541 -20.53 18.49 -6.63
N ILE A 542 -19.77 18.21 -7.68
CA ILE A 542 -19.10 19.22 -8.51
C ILE A 542 -19.30 18.88 -9.98
N ASP A 543 -19.62 19.89 -10.79
CA ASP A 543 -19.70 19.73 -12.24
C ASP A 543 -18.36 20.14 -12.89
N ARG A 544 -17.94 19.40 -13.90
CA ARG A 544 -16.69 19.60 -14.66
C ARG A 544 -16.95 19.50 -16.15
N ARG A 545 -16.36 20.40 -16.94
CA ARG A 545 -16.59 20.48 -18.38
C ARG A 545 -15.45 19.86 -19.17
N SER A 546 -15.75 19.14 -20.25
CA SER A 546 -14.77 18.47 -21.11
C SER A 546 -15.22 18.44 -22.57
N GLN A 547 -14.28 18.44 -23.51
CA GLN A 547 -14.54 18.19 -24.94
C GLN A 547 -14.82 16.71 -25.20
N ALA A 548 -14.08 15.82 -24.53
CA ALA A 548 -14.25 14.38 -24.65
C ALA A 548 -14.34 13.67 -23.29
N VAL A 549 -14.98 12.51 -23.26
CA VAL A 549 -15.08 11.63 -22.08
C VAL A 549 -14.59 10.24 -22.45
N VAL A 550 -13.70 9.65 -21.64
CA VAL A 550 -13.26 8.26 -21.77
C VAL A 550 -13.82 7.47 -20.59
N ILE A 551 -14.67 6.50 -20.84
CA ILE A 551 -15.27 5.62 -19.84
C ILE A 551 -14.37 4.39 -19.66
N ALA A 552 -13.69 4.32 -18.51
CA ALA A 552 -12.75 3.27 -18.12
C ALA A 552 -13.09 2.67 -16.73
N THR A 553 -14.39 2.56 -16.45
CA THR A 553 -14.99 2.20 -15.17
C THR A 553 -15.01 0.70 -14.87
N GLY A 554 -14.43 -0.12 -15.76
CA GLY A 554 -14.36 -1.58 -15.62
C GLY A 554 -15.71 -2.26 -15.86
N GLY A 555 -15.81 -3.53 -15.45
CA GLY A 555 -17.01 -4.33 -15.62
C GLY A 555 -17.44 -5.06 -14.35
N HIS A 556 -18.71 -5.47 -14.32
CA HIS A 556 -19.33 -6.22 -13.24
C HIS A 556 -20.28 -7.30 -13.76
N GLN A 557 -20.77 -8.16 -12.86
CA GLN A 557 -21.82 -9.14 -13.16
C GLN A 557 -23.13 -8.67 -12.47
N PRO A 558 -24.03 -7.93 -13.14
CA PRO A 558 -25.25 -7.40 -12.51
C PRO A 558 -26.15 -8.54 -11.99
N ALA A 559 -26.71 -8.38 -10.79
CA ALA A 559 -27.59 -9.37 -10.17
C ALA A 559 -28.92 -9.51 -10.94
N GLU A 560 -29.41 -8.41 -11.53
CA GLU A 560 -30.62 -8.36 -12.35
C GLU A 560 -30.52 -9.28 -13.57
N ARG A 561 -29.30 -9.51 -14.05
CA ARG A 561 -29.06 -10.46 -15.13
C ARG A 561 -29.31 -11.89 -14.69
N LEU A 562 -28.90 -12.28 -13.49
CA LEU A 562 -29.21 -13.63 -12.99
C LEU A 562 -30.71 -13.85 -12.82
N ALA A 563 -31.44 -12.80 -12.43
CA ALA A 563 -32.89 -12.85 -12.26
C ALA A 563 -33.65 -13.23 -13.54
N THR A 564 -33.10 -12.90 -14.71
CA THR A 564 -33.74 -13.08 -16.02
C THR A 564 -33.10 -14.17 -16.89
N GLN A 565 -32.01 -14.79 -16.44
CA GLN A 565 -31.27 -15.78 -17.24
C GLN A 565 -31.85 -17.19 -17.12
N GLN A 566 -31.95 -17.85 -18.27
CA GLN A 566 -32.31 -19.25 -18.40
C GLN A 566 -31.19 -20.04 -19.06
N VAL A 567 -30.91 -21.23 -18.53
CA VAL A 567 -29.95 -22.18 -19.09
C VAL A 567 -30.59 -23.56 -19.06
N ALA A 568 -30.66 -24.23 -20.21
CA ALA A 568 -31.31 -25.54 -20.34
C ALA A 568 -32.77 -25.53 -19.82
N GLY A 569 -33.55 -24.50 -20.20
CA GLY A 569 -34.90 -24.27 -19.68
C GLY A 569 -35.02 -23.90 -18.19
N VAL A 570 -33.93 -23.88 -17.42
CA VAL A 570 -33.93 -23.57 -15.98
C VAL A 570 -33.74 -22.08 -15.74
N ALA A 571 -34.71 -21.44 -15.07
CA ALA A 571 -34.60 -20.07 -14.59
C ALA A 571 -33.65 -20.00 -13.38
N LEU A 572 -32.40 -19.56 -13.61
CA LEU A 572 -31.30 -19.76 -12.66
C LEU A 572 -31.61 -19.20 -11.26
N ALA A 573 -31.94 -17.91 -11.14
CA ALA A 573 -32.19 -17.29 -9.83
C ALA A 573 -33.43 -17.85 -9.15
N ALA A 574 -34.52 -18.04 -9.89
CA ALA A 574 -35.80 -18.50 -9.36
C ALA A 574 -35.74 -19.97 -8.88
N THR A 575 -34.94 -20.81 -9.53
CA THR A 575 -34.86 -22.25 -9.25
C THR A 575 -33.75 -22.62 -8.29
N LEU A 576 -32.59 -21.95 -8.35
CA LEU A 576 -31.39 -22.38 -7.61
C LEU A 576 -31.23 -21.67 -6.27
N GLY A 577 -31.80 -20.47 -6.11
CA GLY A 577 -31.73 -19.68 -4.87
C GLY A 577 -30.30 -19.54 -4.36
N ASP A 578 -30.09 -19.86 -3.08
CA ASP A 578 -28.79 -19.75 -2.40
C ASP A 578 -27.70 -20.69 -2.94
N ARG A 579 -28.04 -21.63 -3.84
CA ARG A 579 -27.04 -22.47 -4.52
C ARG A 579 -26.38 -21.76 -5.70
N LEU A 580 -26.91 -20.63 -6.14
CA LEU A 580 -26.35 -19.85 -7.24
C LEU A 580 -25.37 -18.78 -6.72
N VAL A 581 -24.18 -18.74 -7.31
CA VAL A 581 -23.16 -17.70 -7.07
C VAL A 581 -22.60 -17.20 -8.39
N GLN A 582 -22.10 -15.98 -8.41
CA GLN A 582 -21.39 -15.45 -9.58
C GLN A 582 -19.90 -15.78 -9.52
N SER A 583 -19.28 -15.95 -10.70
CA SER A 583 -17.83 -16.20 -10.76
C SER A 583 -17.01 -15.08 -10.12
N ASP A 584 -17.41 -13.81 -10.21
CA ASP A 584 -16.67 -12.67 -9.63
C ASP A 584 -16.46 -12.81 -8.11
N GLU A 585 -17.48 -13.31 -7.41
CA GLU A 585 -17.42 -13.58 -5.96
C GLU A 585 -16.40 -14.67 -5.64
N ILE A 586 -16.36 -15.73 -6.45
CA ILE A 586 -15.48 -16.89 -6.22
C ILE A 586 -14.04 -16.56 -6.57
N LEU A 587 -13.82 -15.79 -7.64
CA LEU A 587 -12.49 -15.40 -8.09
C LEU A 587 -11.84 -14.36 -7.17
N SER A 588 -12.62 -13.65 -6.33
CA SER A 588 -12.11 -12.65 -5.38
C SER A 588 -11.33 -13.29 -4.22
N VAL A 589 -10.43 -12.54 -3.58
CA VAL A 589 -9.74 -12.98 -2.36
C VAL A 589 -10.78 -13.35 -1.29
N GLY A 590 -10.65 -14.55 -0.73
CA GLY A 590 -11.62 -15.14 0.20
C GLY A 590 -12.77 -15.92 -0.48
N GLY A 591 -12.93 -15.85 -1.80
CA GLY A 591 -14.00 -16.54 -2.53
C GLY A 591 -13.96 -18.07 -2.39
N LEU A 592 -12.78 -18.68 -2.32
CA LEU A 592 -12.65 -20.13 -2.10
C LEU A 592 -13.10 -20.56 -0.69
N ALA A 593 -12.92 -19.70 0.33
CA ALA A 593 -13.46 -19.95 1.67
C ALA A 593 -14.99 -19.88 1.70
N LEU A 594 -15.59 -18.96 0.92
CA LEU A 594 -17.04 -18.91 0.72
C LEU A 594 -17.58 -20.20 0.11
N VAL A 595 -16.87 -20.76 -0.90
CA VAL A 595 -17.22 -22.08 -1.47
C VAL A 595 -17.13 -23.17 -0.40
N ALA A 596 -16.03 -23.22 0.36
CA ALA A 596 -15.84 -24.23 1.39
C ALA A 596 -16.95 -24.20 2.46
N GLU A 597 -17.37 -23.00 2.88
CA GLU A 597 -18.46 -22.86 3.85
C GLU A 597 -19.82 -23.27 3.26
N ARG A 598 -20.11 -22.91 2.00
CA ARG A 598 -21.35 -23.35 1.32
C ARG A 598 -21.41 -24.87 1.12
N LEU A 599 -20.26 -25.52 0.99
CA LEU A 599 -20.15 -26.97 0.83
C LEU A 599 -19.93 -27.73 2.14
N LYS A 600 -19.97 -27.04 3.28
CA LYS A 600 -19.75 -27.63 4.61
C LYS A 600 -20.71 -28.78 4.88
N GLY A 601 -20.15 -29.90 5.33
CA GLY A 601 -20.91 -31.13 5.60
C GLY A 601 -21.20 -31.99 4.36
N LYS A 602 -20.84 -31.56 3.14
CA LYS A 602 -20.96 -32.36 1.92
C LYS A 602 -19.71 -33.20 1.72
N ARG A 603 -19.85 -34.53 1.79
CA ARG A 603 -18.72 -35.48 1.61
C ARG A 603 -18.27 -35.67 0.17
N ALA A 604 -19.17 -35.43 -0.79
CA ALA A 604 -18.92 -35.53 -2.23
C ALA A 604 -19.79 -34.48 -2.95
N PRO A 605 -19.41 -33.19 -2.91
CA PRO A 605 -20.20 -32.11 -3.47
C PRO A 605 -20.21 -32.14 -5.00
N ASN A 606 -21.36 -31.83 -5.59
CA ASN A 606 -21.50 -31.63 -7.03
C ASN A 606 -21.57 -30.13 -7.35
N ILE A 607 -20.60 -29.63 -8.11
CA ILE A 607 -20.49 -28.23 -8.51
C ILE A 607 -20.74 -28.12 -10.01
N VAL A 608 -21.60 -27.20 -10.42
CA VAL A 608 -21.83 -26.88 -11.83
C VAL A 608 -21.31 -25.48 -12.12
N VAL A 609 -20.36 -25.36 -13.06
CA VAL A 609 -19.89 -24.06 -13.57
C VAL A 609 -20.53 -23.81 -14.93
N ILE A 610 -21.23 -22.69 -15.08
CA ILE A 610 -21.93 -22.31 -16.30
C ILE A 610 -21.11 -21.27 -17.07
N GLY A 611 -20.69 -21.61 -18.29
CA GLY A 611 -20.06 -20.71 -19.24
C GLY A 611 -18.76 -21.27 -19.82
N GLY A 612 -18.40 -20.86 -21.04
CA GLY A 612 -17.14 -21.24 -21.70
C GLY A 612 -16.14 -20.08 -21.78
N SER A 613 -16.06 -19.25 -20.74
CA SER A 613 -15.26 -18.02 -20.70
C SER A 613 -14.01 -18.17 -19.82
N THR A 614 -13.04 -17.25 -19.92
CA THR A 614 -11.85 -17.27 -19.06
C THR A 614 -12.20 -17.28 -17.57
N SER A 615 -13.26 -16.59 -17.15
CA SER A 615 -13.71 -16.60 -15.75
C SER A 615 -14.25 -17.98 -15.33
N ALA A 616 -14.89 -18.73 -16.24
CA ALA A 616 -15.33 -20.10 -15.96
C ALA A 616 -14.13 -21.04 -15.75
N LEU A 617 -13.14 -20.99 -16.64
CA LEU A 617 -11.95 -21.85 -16.54
C LEU A 617 -11.08 -21.45 -15.34
N ALA A 618 -10.94 -20.16 -15.06
CA ALA A 618 -10.24 -19.67 -13.87
C ALA A 618 -10.95 -20.09 -12.58
N THR A 619 -12.29 -20.14 -12.58
CA THR A 619 -13.07 -20.66 -11.43
C THR A 619 -12.76 -22.13 -11.21
N ILE A 620 -12.77 -22.95 -12.26
CA ILE A 620 -12.47 -24.38 -12.15
C ILE A 620 -11.02 -24.58 -11.67
N ALA A 621 -10.06 -23.87 -12.25
CA ALA A 621 -8.67 -23.94 -11.82
C ALA A 621 -8.52 -23.58 -10.33
N LEU A 622 -9.22 -22.54 -9.87
CA LEU A 622 -9.23 -22.13 -8.46
C LEU A 622 -9.84 -23.21 -7.55
N LEU A 623 -10.96 -23.84 -7.95
CA LEU A 623 -11.61 -24.92 -7.19
C LEU A 623 -10.74 -26.19 -7.08
N LEU A 624 -9.86 -26.42 -8.05
CA LEU A 624 -8.97 -27.58 -8.07
C LEU A 624 -7.71 -27.42 -7.21
N LYS A 625 -7.44 -26.20 -6.68
CA LYS A 625 -6.26 -25.93 -5.84
C LYS A 625 -6.34 -26.68 -4.51
N GLU A 626 -5.17 -27.02 -3.97
CA GLU A 626 -5.05 -27.88 -2.78
C GLU A 626 -5.33 -27.18 -1.45
N GLN A 627 -5.41 -25.84 -1.42
CA GLN A 627 -5.64 -25.09 -0.17
C GLN A 627 -6.65 -23.95 -0.33
N PRO A 628 -7.77 -23.98 0.44
CA PRO A 628 -8.28 -25.13 1.19
C PRO A 628 -8.69 -26.27 0.24
N ALA A 629 -8.36 -27.51 0.60
CA ALA A 629 -8.75 -28.69 -0.17
C ALA A 629 -10.27 -28.89 -0.09
N LEU A 630 -10.95 -28.82 -1.23
CA LEU A 630 -12.34 -29.21 -1.36
C LEU A 630 -12.43 -30.75 -1.51
N PRO A 631 -13.44 -31.42 -0.91
CA PRO A 631 -13.60 -32.89 -0.98
C PRO A 631 -14.15 -33.36 -2.34
N LEU A 632 -13.49 -32.99 -3.43
CA LEU A 632 -13.92 -33.24 -4.81
C LEU A 632 -13.63 -34.68 -5.24
N GLY A 633 -14.69 -35.46 -5.50
CA GLY A 633 -14.61 -36.78 -6.14
C GLY A 633 -14.48 -36.72 -7.66
N ALA A 634 -14.45 -37.89 -8.31
CA ALA A 634 -14.49 -37.96 -9.78
C ALA A 634 -15.78 -37.35 -10.33
N GLY A 635 -15.67 -36.50 -11.36
CA GLY A 635 -16.80 -35.78 -11.95
C GLY A 635 -17.48 -34.74 -11.05
N ALA A 636 -16.90 -34.39 -9.90
CA ALA A 636 -17.49 -33.46 -8.95
C ALA A 636 -17.73 -32.04 -9.52
N ILE A 637 -16.97 -31.63 -10.54
CA ILE A 637 -17.15 -30.35 -11.22
C ILE A 637 -17.64 -30.60 -12.64
N THR A 638 -18.80 -30.03 -13.00
CA THR A 638 -19.33 -30.07 -14.37
C THR A 638 -19.25 -28.69 -15.01
N LEU A 639 -18.58 -28.58 -16.16
CA LEU A 639 -18.59 -27.37 -16.97
C LEU A 639 -19.70 -27.45 -18.02
N LEU A 640 -20.74 -26.62 -17.85
CA LEU A 640 -21.78 -26.42 -18.87
C LEU A 640 -21.33 -25.32 -19.84
N HIS A 641 -21.13 -25.67 -21.11
CA HIS A 641 -20.69 -24.71 -22.13
C HIS A 641 -21.47 -24.88 -23.44
N ARG A 642 -21.53 -23.81 -24.26
CA ARG A 642 -22.15 -23.82 -25.60
C ARG A 642 -21.13 -23.78 -26.74
N ARG A 643 -19.94 -23.24 -26.47
CA ARG A 643 -18.89 -23.03 -27.47
C ARG A 643 -17.78 -24.04 -27.27
N THR A 644 -17.16 -24.48 -28.35
CA THR A 644 -15.95 -25.31 -28.30
C THR A 644 -14.85 -24.58 -27.51
N LEU A 645 -14.18 -25.31 -26.62
CA LEU A 645 -13.06 -24.79 -25.85
C LEU A 645 -11.82 -24.75 -26.76
N ARG A 646 -11.20 -23.58 -26.89
CA ARG A 646 -10.12 -23.34 -27.87
C ARG A 646 -8.81 -23.06 -27.14
N PRO A 647 -7.80 -23.93 -27.19
CA PRO A 647 -6.48 -23.62 -26.66
C PRO A 647 -5.73 -22.68 -27.61
N PHE A 648 -5.00 -21.69 -27.07
CA PHE A 648 -4.12 -20.82 -27.85
C PHE A 648 -2.89 -21.60 -28.35
N TYR A 649 -2.45 -21.32 -29.59
CA TYR A 649 -1.16 -21.79 -30.11
C TYR A 649 -0.36 -20.68 -30.81
N PRO A 650 0.98 -20.68 -30.67
CA PRO A 650 1.84 -19.68 -31.31
C PRO A 650 1.98 -19.87 -32.83
N SER A 651 1.57 -21.02 -33.37
CA SER A 651 1.53 -21.27 -34.83
C SER A 651 0.68 -22.49 -35.16
N PRO A 652 0.23 -22.64 -36.42
CA PRO A 652 -0.40 -23.87 -36.91
C PRO A 652 0.47 -25.11 -36.71
N ALA A 653 1.79 -24.98 -36.91
CA ALA A 653 2.73 -26.10 -36.72
C ALA A 653 2.78 -26.57 -35.26
N ALA A 654 2.73 -25.65 -34.30
CA ALA A 654 2.68 -25.98 -32.87
C ALA A 654 1.36 -26.67 -32.48
N ALA A 655 0.23 -26.24 -33.06
CA ALA A 655 -1.06 -26.91 -32.85
C ALA A 655 -1.03 -28.36 -33.35
N LEU A 656 -0.54 -28.58 -34.57
CA LEU A 656 -0.44 -29.90 -35.17
C LEU A 656 0.56 -30.81 -34.43
N ALA A 657 1.67 -30.25 -33.93
CA ALA A 657 2.65 -31.00 -33.15
C ALA A 657 2.07 -31.58 -31.85
N GLU A 658 1.10 -30.88 -31.23
CA GLU A 658 0.35 -31.34 -30.06
C GLU A 658 -0.94 -32.11 -30.45
N GLY A 659 -1.11 -32.44 -31.74
CA GLY A 659 -2.26 -33.21 -32.24
C GLY A 659 -3.58 -32.45 -32.31
N PHE A 660 -3.58 -31.13 -32.17
CA PHE A 660 -4.78 -30.31 -32.24
C PHE A 660 -5.07 -29.86 -33.68
N THR A 661 -6.17 -30.35 -34.25
CA THR A 661 -6.55 -30.10 -35.66
C THR A 661 -7.83 -29.29 -35.83
N ASP A 662 -8.50 -28.91 -34.74
CA ASP A 662 -9.75 -28.14 -34.77
C ASP A 662 -9.49 -26.64 -34.94
N PHE A 663 -8.95 -26.26 -36.10
CA PHE A 663 -8.77 -24.87 -36.54
C PHE A 663 -8.72 -24.77 -38.08
N GLY A 664 -9.25 -23.69 -38.63
CA GLY A 664 -9.18 -23.36 -40.05
C GLY A 664 -8.41 -22.06 -40.34
N PRO A 665 -8.34 -21.62 -41.61
CA PRO A 665 -7.68 -20.36 -41.99
C PRO A 665 -8.22 -19.14 -41.25
N ASP A 666 -9.53 -19.11 -40.97
CA ASP A 666 -10.19 -18.02 -40.24
C ASP A 666 -9.88 -17.98 -38.74
N ASP A 667 -9.24 -19.02 -38.19
CA ASP A 667 -8.82 -19.10 -36.79
C ASP A 667 -7.37 -18.64 -36.58
N ILE A 668 -6.68 -18.30 -37.67
CA ILE A 668 -5.30 -17.82 -37.67
C ILE A 668 -5.30 -16.30 -37.76
N CYS A 669 -4.63 -15.66 -36.80
CA CYS A 669 -4.42 -14.22 -36.83
C CYS A 669 -3.50 -13.86 -38.02
N PRO A 670 -3.93 -13.04 -38.99
CA PRO A 670 -3.15 -12.74 -40.19
C PRO A 670 -1.90 -11.90 -39.90
N VAL A 671 -1.85 -11.23 -38.74
CA VAL A 671 -0.72 -10.38 -38.34
C VAL A 671 0.35 -11.16 -37.58
N SER A 672 -0.05 -12.03 -36.67
CA SER A 672 0.90 -12.74 -35.78
C SER A 672 1.12 -14.20 -36.14
N GLY A 673 0.29 -14.79 -37.02
CA GLY A 673 0.30 -16.22 -37.33
C GLY A 673 -0.19 -17.12 -36.17
N PHE A 674 -0.68 -16.54 -35.07
CA PHE A 674 -1.16 -17.29 -33.91
C PHE A 674 -2.53 -17.91 -34.19
N VAL A 675 -2.75 -19.13 -33.71
CA VAL A 675 -4.06 -19.80 -33.77
C VAL A 675 -4.84 -19.41 -32.52
N TYR A 676 -6.09 -18.96 -32.72
CA TYR A 676 -6.97 -18.46 -31.65
C TYR A 676 -6.29 -17.38 -30.78
N ARG A 677 -5.73 -16.34 -31.41
CA ARG A 677 -5.01 -15.26 -30.71
C ARG A 677 -5.87 -14.61 -29.63
N LEU A 678 -7.16 -14.37 -29.94
CA LEU A 678 -8.11 -13.66 -29.08
C LEU A 678 -9.06 -14.63 -28.36
N ALA A 679 -9.52 -15.69 -29.03
CA ALA A 679 -10.43 -16.70 -28.46
C ALA A 679 -9.73 -17.74 -27.57
N GLY A 680 -8.41 -17.91 -27.74
CA GLY A 680 -7.67 -19.03 -27.18
C GLY A 680 -7.35 -18.87 -25.70
N PHE A 681 -7.61 -19.92 -24.92
CA PHE A 681 -7.17 -20.00 -23.53
C PHE A 681 -5.65 -20.09 -23.45
N ARG A 682 -5.04 -19.41 -22.48
CA ARG A 682 -3.59 -19.30 -22.27
C ARG A 682 -3.19 -19.86 -20.90
N LEU A 683 -1.91 -20.23 -20.77
CA LEU A 683 -1.27 -20.61 -19.50
C LEU A 683 -2.09 -21.67 -18.73
N GLU A 684 -2.43 -21.44 -17.47
CA GLU A 684 -3.18 -22.38 -16.62
C GLU A 684 -4.53 -22.81 -17.23
N ALA A 685 -5.25 -21.88 -17.86
CA ALA A 685 -6.51 -22.20 -18.54
C ALA A 685 -6.28 -23.04 -19.80
N ARG A 686 -5.20 -22.80 -20.56
CA ARG A 686 -4.83 -23.63 -21.71
C ARG A 686 -4.57 -25.07 -21.26
N ASP A 687 -3.76 -25.24 -20.23
CA ASP A 687 -3.39 -26.54 -19.69
C ASP A 687 -4.63 -27.34 -19.25
N LEU A 688 -5.55 -26.68 -18.54
CA LEU A 688 -6.81 -27.28 -18.13
C LEU A 688 -7.68 -27.69 -19.33
N VAL A 689 -7.81 -26.83 -20.34
CA VAL A 689 -8.56 -27.16 -21.57
C VAL A 689 -7.92 -28.33 -22.33
N GLN A 690 -6.59 -28.38 -22.42
CA GLN A 690 -5.90 -29.47 -23.09
C GLN A 690 -6.12 -30.82 -22.38
N ARG A 691 -6.12 -30.83 -21.05
CA ARG A 691 -6.50 -32.02 -20.26
C ARG A 691 -7.96 -32.42 -20.49
N MET A 692 -8.88 -31.46 -20.44
CA MET A 692 -10.31 -31.72 -20.67
C MET A 692 -10.60 -32.30 -22.07
N LEU A 693 -9.82 -31.90 -23.07
CA LEU A 693 -9.94 -32.36 -24.47
C LEU A 693 -9.02 -33.53 -24.81
N ALA A 694 -8.23 -34.04 -23.85
CA ALA A 694 -7.24 -35.11 -24.05
C ALA A 694 -6.27 -34.85 -25.23
N ILE A 695 -5.88 -33.59 -25.43
CA ILE A 695 -4.93 -33.16 -26.47
C ILE A 695 -3.52 -33.63 -26.07
N ASP A 696 -2.68 -33.99 -27.04
CA ASP A 696 -1.27 -34.40 -26.82
C ASP A 696 -1.11 -35.58 -25.84
N GLY A 697 -2.08 -36.50 -25.81
CA GLY A 697 -2.07 -37.66 -24.92
C GLY A 697 -2.19 -37.31 -23.42
N ARG A 698 -2.58 -36.07 -23.09
CA ARG A 698 -2.74 -35.61 -21.70
C ARG A 698 -3.92 -36.31 -21.03
N SER A 699 -3.69 -36.81 -19.82
CA SER A 699 -4.75 -37.41 -19.01
C SER A 699 -5.81 -36.38 -18.61
N PRO A 700 -7.11 -36.68 -18.76
CA PRO A 700 -8.19 -35.83 -18.26
C PRO A 700 -8.07 -35.61 -16.75
N GLU A 701 -8.46 -34.41 -16.29
CA GLU A 701 -8.60 -34.12 -14.86
C GLU A 701 -9.83 -34.89 -14.34
N PRO A 702 -9.66 -35.96 -13.53
CA PRO A 702 -10.74 -36.88 -13.20
C PRO A 702 -11.89 -36.24 -12.41
N ARG A 703 -11.63 -35.11 -11.74
CA ARG A 703 -12.63 -34.35 -10.98
C ARG A 703 -13.54 -33.50 -11.87
N VAL A 704 -13.20 -33.30 -13.14
CA VAL A 704 -13.90 -32.37 -14.04
C VAL A 704 -14.51 -33.11 -15.22
N GLN A 705 -15.77 -32.79 -15.55
CA GLN A 705 -16.47 -33.27 -16.73
C GLN A 705 -17.05 -32.12 -17.56
N LEU A 706 -17.13 -32.32 -18.87
CA LEU A 706 -17.71 -31.36 -19.81
C LEU A 706 -19.12 -31.79 -20.21
N HIS A 707 -20.02 -30.82 -20.34
CA HIS A 707 -21.31 -31.02 -20.98
C HIS A 707 -21.60 -29.85 -21.92
N CYS A 708 -21.65 -30.16 -23.22
CA CYS A 708 -21.93 -29.17 -24.26
C CYS A 708 -23.45 -29.06 -24.48
N LEU A 709 -23.99 -27.88 -24.26
CA LEU A 709 -25.40 -27.57 -24.49
C LEU A 709 -25.69 -27.55 -26.00
N ALA A 710 -26.40 -28.56 -26.49
CA ALA A 710 -26.74 -28.71 -27.91
C ALA A 710 -28.00 -27.89 -28.30
N GLU A 711 -28.96 -27.77 -27.40
CA GLU A 711 -30.22 -27.04 -27.56
C GLU A 711 -30.51 -26.19 -26.31
N ASP A 712 -31.44 -25.22 -26.42
CA ASP A 712 -31.79 -24.36 -25.28
C ASP A 712 -32.58 -25.09 -24.18
N ASP A 713 -33.21 -26.24 -24.52
CA ASP A 713 -33.92 -27.15 -23.61
C ASP A 713 -33.19 -28.50 -23.47
N ASP A 714 -32.00 -28.46 -22.87
CA ASP A 714 -31.18 -29.65 -22.60
C ASP A 714 -31.57 -30.33 -21.27
N ALA A 715 -32.35 -31.41 -21.37
CA ALA A 715 -32.85 -32.13 -20.18
C ALA A 715 -31.75 -32.68 -19.26
N ILE A 716 -30.57 -33.02 -19.81
CA ILE A 716 -29.43 -33.52 -19.02
C ILE A 716 -28.84 -32.37 -18.23
N ALA A 717 -28.60 -31.23 -18.87
CA ALA A 717 -28.11 -30.03 -18.20
C ALA A 717 -29.09 -29.51 -17.14
N ALA A 718 -30.39 -29.54 -17.41
CA ALA A 718 -31.42 -29.20 -16.42
C ALA A 718 -31.32 -30.11 -15.18
N ALA A 719 -31.19 -31.42 -15.38
CA ALA A 719 -31.02 -32.38 -14.28
C ALA A 719 -29.73 -32.15 -13.48
N LEU A 720 -28.62 -31.79 -14.15
CA LEU A 720 -27.36 -31.43 -13.50
C LEU A 720 -27.51 -30.18 -12.63
N LEU A 721 -28.17 -29.13 -13.14
CA LEU A 721 -28.43 -27.91 -12.39
C LEU A 721 -29.30 -28.16 -11.15
N HIS A 722 -30.34 -28.98 -11.27
CA HIS A 722 -31.20 -29.32 -10.13
C HIS A 722 -30.46 -30.10 -9.04
N LYS A 723 -29.54 -31.02 -9.41
CA LYS A 723 -28.80 -31.88 -8.48
C LYS A 723 -27.55 -31.23 -7.87
N ALA A 724 -27.08 -30.10 -8.42
CA ALA A 724 -25.88 -29.44 -7.94
C ALA A 724 -26.03 -28.94 -6.50
N ASP A 725 -24.98 -29.12 -5.69
CA ASP A 725 -24.87 -28.49 -4.37
C ASP A 725 -24.50 -27.02 -4.49
N LEU A 726 -23.77 -26.66 -5.54
CA LEU A 726 -23.38 -25.28 -5.87
C LEU A 726 -23.37 -25.07 -7.39
N VAL A 727 -23.91 -23.95 -7.84
CA VAL A 727 -23.91 -23.51 -9.24
C VAL A 727 -23.20 -22.17 -9.36
N ILE A 728 -22.15 -22.11 -10.18
CA ILE A 728 -21.34 -20.91 -10.40
C ILE A 728 -21.62 -20.36 -11.80
N ALA A 729 -22.17 -19.16 -11.88
CA ALA A 729 -22.51 -18.47 -13.12
C ALA A 729 -21.36 -17.59 -13.64
N ALA A 730 -20.71 -18.03 -14.72
CA ALA A 730 -19.68 -17.30 -15.44
C ALA A 730 -20.20 -16.73 -16.78
N LEU A 731 -21.33 -16.00 -16.72
CA LEU A 731 -22.08 -15.51 -17.88
C LEU A 731 -21.53 -14.21 -18.51
N GLY A 732 -20.28 -13.85 -18.18
CA GLY A 732 -19.59 -12.66 -18.68
C GLY A 732 -19.93 -11.37 -17.93
N TYR A 733 -19.08 -10.37 -18.12
CA TYR A 733 -19.16 -9.07 -17.47
C TYR A 733 -19.94 -8.07 -18.34
N ARG A 734 -20.55 -7.07 -17.70
CA ARG A 734 -21.14 -5.88 -18.30
C ARG A 734 -20.34 -4.65 -17.91
N PRO A 735 -20.22 -3.64 -18.79
CA PRO A 735 -19.49 -2.42 -18.45
C PRO A 735 -20.23 -1.63 -17.37
N HIS A 736 -19.49 -0.98 -16.48
CA HIS A 736 -20.05 0.05 -15.60
C HIS A 736 -20.30 1.34 -16.39
N ALA A 737 -21.30 1.35 -17.27
CA ALA A 737 -21.55 2.52 -18.13
C ALA A 737 -21.89 3.77 -17.30
N LEU A 738 -21.26 4.89 -17.66
CA LEU A 738 -21.61 6.21 -17.12
C LEU A 738 -22.92 6.67 -17.80
N PRO A 739 -23.98 7.03 -17.05
CA PRO A 739 -25.19 7.60 -17.63
C PRO A 739 -24.89 8.85 -18.47
N LEU A 740 -25.30 8.83 -19.74
CA LEU A 740 -25.11 9.93 -20.68
C LEU A 740 -26.44 10.61 -21.00
N PHE A 741 -26.44 11.92 -21.15
CA PHE A 741 -27.61 12.72 -21.47
C PHE A 741 -27.34 13.66 -22.64
N ASP A 742 -28.33 13.85 -23.51
CA ASP A 742 -28.26 14.76 -24.66
C ASP A 742 -28.40 16.24 -24.25
N ALA A 743 -28.35 17.14 -25.23
CA ALA A 743 -28.48 18.59 -25.03
C ALA A 743 -29.88 19.07 -24.58
N ALA A 744 -30.88 18.20 -24.65
CA ALA A 744 -32.22 18.44 -24.11
C ALA A 744 -32.39 17.82 -22.70
N GLY A 745 -31.38 17.10 -22.19
CA GLY A 745 -31.41 16.42 -20.90
C GLY A 745 -32.06 15.03 -20.94
N ASN A 746 -32.31 14.46 -22.13
CA ASN A 746 -32.84 13.11 -22.25
C ASN A 746 -31.71 12.08 -22.10
N PRO A 747 -31.96 10.92 -21.46
CA PRO A 747 -31.00 9.82 -21.42
C PRO A 747 -30.65 9.32 -22.84
N ILE A 748 -29.36 9.11 -23.11
CA ILE A 748 -28.88 8.45 -24.32
C ILE A 748 -28.81 6.96 -24.04
N ALA A 749 -29.71 6.18 -24.65
CA ALA A 749 -29.68 4.72 -24.56
C ALA A 749 -28.44 4.18 -25.27
N LEU A 750 -27.63 3.36 -24.59
CA LEU A 750 -26.38 2.83 -25.10
C LEU A 750 -26.57 1.42 -25.67
N ALA A 751 -25.73 1.02 -26.63
CA ALA A 751 -25.72 -0.34 -27.16
C ALA A 751 -25.49 -1.40 -26.06
N ALA A 752 -24.75 -1.05 -25.00
CA ALA A 752 -24.54 -1.92 -23.84
C ALA A 752 -25.82 -2.22 -23.06
N ASP A 753 -26.81 -1.31 -23.07
CA ASP A 753 -28.08 -1.46 -22.34
C ASP A 753 -28.97 -2.55 -22.97
N THR A 754 -28.83 -2.78 -24.27
CA THR A 754 -29.49 -3.88 -25.00
C THR A 754 -28.63 -5.14 -25.11
N GLY A 755 -27.46 -5.14 -24.47
CA GLY A 755 -26.55 -6.27 -24.37
C GLY A 755 -25.52 -6.40 -25.48
N ALA A 756 -25.46 -5.45 -26.42
CA ALA A 756 -24.41 -5.36 -27.45
C ALA A 756 -23.08 -4.79 -26.88
N ALA A 757 -22.06 -4.68 -27.73
CA ALA A 757 -20.79 -4.04 -27.37
C ALA A 757 -21.01 -2.55 -27.09
N MET A 758 -20.36 -2.01 -26.06
CA MET A 758 -20.47 -0.59 -25.69
C MET A 758 -19.80 0.32 -26.72
N VAL A 759 -18.76 -0.18 -27.38
CA VAL A 759 -17.95 0.58 -28.32
C VAL A 759 -17.92 -0.06 -29.71
N ASP A 760 -17.70 0.79 -30.71
CA ASP A 760 -17.38 0.35 -32.06
C ASP A 760 -15.89 -0.05 -32.21
N LYS A 761 -15.49 -0.40 -33.44
CA LYS A 761 -14.10 -0.77 -33.78
C LYS A 761 -13.07 0.36 -33.59
N HIS A 762 -13.49 1.58 -33.27
CA HIS A 762 -12.63 2.73 -32.99
C HIS A 762 -12.67 3.15 -31.51
N CYS A 763 -13.23 2.30 -30.64
CA CYS A 763 -13.43 2.57 -29.21
C CYS A 763 -14.39 3.73 -28.91
N ARG A 764 -15.21 4.16 -29.87
CA ARG A 764 -16.25 5.19 -29.65
C ARG A 764 -17.47 4.54 -29.04
N VAL A 765 -18.01 5.11 -27.97
CA VAL A 765 -19.24 4.60 -27.35
C VAL A 765 -20.40 4.75 -28.33
N THR A 766 -21.23 3.71 -28.47
CA THR A 766 -22.36 3.71 -29.41
C THR A 766 -23.71 3.73 -28.71
N GLY A 767 -24.65 4.48 -29.28
CA GLY A 767 -26.06 4.45 -28.90
C GLY A 767 -26.72 3.11 -29.25
N ALA A 768 -27.91 2.87 -28.71
CA ALA A 768 -28.72 1.68 -29.01
C ALA A 768 -29.12 1.56 -30.48
N ASP A 769 -29.09 2.67 -31.23
CA ASP A 769 -29.26 2.77 -32.68
C ASP A 769 -27.99 2.39 -33.48
N GLY A 770 -26.87 2.12 -32.79
CA GLY A 770 -25.57 1.81 -33.39
C GLY A 770 -24.75 3.02 -33.81
N ALA A 771 -25.25 4.25 -33.61
CA ALA A 771 -24.51 5.46 -33.96
C ALA A 771 -23.48 5.81 -32.87
N PRO A 772 -22.28 6.30 -33.22
CA PRO A 772 -21.29 6.73 -32.23
C PRO A 772 -21.73 8.00 -31.51
N VAL A 773 -21.59 8.02 -30.18
CA VAL A 773 -21.83 9.18 -29.33
C VAL A 773 -20.62 10.11 -29.44
N SER A 774 -20.84 11.33 -29.92
CA SER A 774 -19.79 12.30 -30.21
C SER A 774 -18.91 12.60 -28.99
N GLY A 775 -17.59 12.46 -29.14
CA GLY A 775 -16.61 12.76 -28.10
C GLY A 775 -16.61 11.79 -26.92
N VAL A 776 -17.25 10.63 -27.02
CA VAL A 776 -17.26 9.63 -25.94
C VAL A 776 -16.59 8.34 -26.38
N TYR A 777 -15.61 7.90 -25.60
CA TYR A 777 -14.80 6.72 -25.84
C TYR A 777 -14.93 5.74 -24.67
N GLY A 778 -14.70 4.45 -24.93
CA GLY A 778 -14.75 3.40 -23.93
C GLY A 778 -13.55 2.47 -23.99
N ILE A 779 -13.03 2.06 -22.83
CA ILE A 779 -11.90 1.13 -22.73
C ILE A 779 -12.05 0.22 -21.50
N GLY A 780 -11.49 -0.98 -21.58
CA GLY A 780 -11.42 -1.90 -20.45
C GLY A 780 -12.38 -3.08 -20.56
N LEU A 781 -12.47 -3.83 -19.46
CA LEU A 781 -13.25 -5.06 -19.37
C LEU A 781 -14.71 -4.77 -19.71
N ALA A 782 -15.29 -5.59 -20.58
CA ALA A 782 -16.68 -5.50 -21.03
C ALA A 782 -17.04 -4.27 -21.89
N ALA A 783 -16.06 -3.43 -22.29
CA ALA A 783 -16.31 -2.37 -23.27
C ALA A 783 -16.73 -2.94 -24.64
N GLY A 784 -16.29 -4.17 -24.96
CA GLY A 784 -16.72 -4.87 -26.17
C GLY A 784 -15.91 -4.57 -27.42
N PHE A 785 -14.71 -4.03 -27.26
CA PHE A 785 -13.80 -3.79 -28.37
C PHE A 785 -13.36 -5.09 -29.06
N VAL A 786 -13.32 -5.05 -30.40
CA VAL A 786 -12.81 -6.11 -31.27
C VAL A 786 -11.65 -5.57 -32.10
N PRO A 787 -10.44 -6.14 -31.97
CA PRO A 787 -9.26 -5.74 -32.74
C PRO A 787 -9.46 -5.97 -34.25
N TRP A 788 -8.88 -5.09 -35.07
CA TRP A 788 -8.96 -5.18 -36.53
C TRP A 788 -7.74 -4.54 -37.21
N GLY A 789 -7.54 -4.83 -38.50
CA GLY A 789 -6.44 -4.25 -39.29
C GLY A 789 -5.06 -4.59 -38.71
N ALA A 790 -4.23 -3.56 -38.50
CA ALA A 790 -2.85 -3.71 -38.02
C ALA A 790 -2.73 -4.30 -36.61
N MET A 791 -3.79 -4.21 -35.77
CA MET A 791 -3.79 -4.85 -34.45
C MET A 791 -3.87 -6.38 -34.53
N GLY A 792 -4.32 -6.91 -35.68
CA GLY A 792 -4.56 -8.34 -35.89
C GLY A 792 -5.75 -8.88 -35.12
N GLY A 793 -5.90 -10.21 -35.16
CA GLY A 793 -7.07 -10.92 -34.64
C GLY A 793 -7.56 -11.92 -35.69
N GLU A 794 -7.95 -13.11 -35.25
CA GLU A 794 -8.47 -14.14 -36.13
C GLU A 794 -9.88 -13.77 -36.69
N PRO A 795 -10.14 -13.92 -38.02
CA PRO A 795 -11.43 -13.60 -38.63
C PRO A 795 -12.65 -14.29 -38.01
N SER A 796 -12.46 -15.47 -37.41
CA SER A 796 -13.51 -16.24 -36.75
C SER A 796 -13.92 -15.68 -35.38
N PHE A 797 -13.16 -14.73 -34.81
CA PHE A 797 -13.43 -14.21 -33.48
C PHE A 797 -14.79 -13.50 -33.43
N ARG A 798 -15.67 -14.00 -32.54
CA ARG A 798 -16.98 -13.42 -32.21
C ARG A 798 -17.03 -13.25 -30.69
N GLY A 799 -16.51 -12.14 -30.21
CA GLY A 799 -16.35 -11.90 -28.77
C GLY A 799 -15.84 -10.50 -28.48
N GLN A 800 -15.20 -10.34 -27.32
CA GLN A 800 -14.62 -9.09 -26.86
C GLN A 800 -13.17 -9.35 -26.43
N ALA A 801 -12.24 -8.50 -26.88
CA ALA A 801 -10.83 -8.64 -26.48
C ALA A 801 -10.61 -7.94 -25.13
N ASN A 802 -10.16 -8.70 -24.14
CA ASN A 802 -10.04 -8.25 -22.75
C ASN A 802 -8.61 -8.27 -22.20
N GLY A 803 -7.62 -8.02 -23.05
CA GLY A 803 -6.21 -8.06 -22.67
C GLY A 803 -5.69 -6.71 -22.16
N LEU A 804 -5.18 -6.67 -20.92
CA LEU A 804 -4.55 -5.47 -20.35
C LEU A 804 -3.40 -4.96 -21.23
N TRP A 805 -2.57 -5.87 -21.76
CA TRP A 805 -1.48 -5.51 -22.66
C TRP A 805 -1.99 -4.76 -23.89
N GLN A 806 -3.11 -5.19 -24.47
CA GLN A 806 -3.67 -4.55 -25.66
C GLN A 806 -4.17 -3.14 -25.34
N TRP A 807 -4.77 -2.93 -24.16
CA TRP A 807 -5.14 -1.60 -23.68
C TRP A 807 -3.92 -0.71 -23.44
N GLN A 808 -2.83 -1.26 -22.91
CA GLN A 808 -1.59 -0.52 -22.60
C GLN A 808 -0.72 -0.23 -23.83
N ASN A 809 -1.11 -0.73 -25.00
CA ASN A 809 -0.41 -0.52 -26.26
C ASN A 809 -1.41 0.01 -27.29
N ASP A 810 -1.92 -0.84 -28.18
CA ASP A 810 -2.61 -0.40 -29.40
C ASP A 810 -3.95 0.32 -29.12
N VAL A 811 -4.77 -0.21 -28.21
CA VAL A 811 -6.12 0.34 -27.96
C VAL A 811 -6.04 1.67 -27.22
N GLY A 812 -5.20 1.75 -26.18
CA GLY A 812 -4.94 3.01 -25.50
C GLY A 812 -4.37 4.05 -26.45
N LEU A 813 -3.38 3.67 -27.29
CA LEU A 813 -2.78 4.58 -28.25
C LEU A 813 -3.79 5.10 -29.28
N MET A 814 -4.69 4.24 -29.79
CA MET A 814 -5.74 4.66 -30.72
C MET A 814 -6.67 5.73 -30.14
N ILE A 815 -7.03 5.62 -28.86
CA ILE A 815 -7.84 6.65 -28.18
C ILE A 815 -7.00 7.93 -28.02
N VAL A 816 -5.73 7.84 -27.61
CA VAL A 816 -4.82 9.00 -27.48
C VAL A 816 -4.68 9.74 -28.82
N GLU A 817 -4.47 9.03 -29.91
CA GLU A 817 -4.31 9.61 -31.26
C GLU A 817 -5.60 10.28 -31.75
N GLN A 818 -6.76 9.69 -31.49
CA GLN A 818 -8.05 10.31 -31.80
C GLN A 818 -8.23 11.62 -31.01
N LEU A 819 -7.97 11.61 -29.70
CA LEU A 819 -8.08 12.80 -28.84
C LEU A 819 -7.13 13.93 -29.27
N LEU A 820 -5.88 13.61 -29.62
CA LEU A 820 -4.91 14.60 -30.08
C LEU A 820 -5.21 15.08 -31.52
N GLY A 821 -5.67 14.17 -32.40
CA GLY A 821 -5.97 14.45 -33.80
C GLY A 821 -7.23 15.30 -34.01
N GLU A 822 -8.30 15.04 -33.25
CA GLU A 822 -9.51 15.88 -33.24
C GLU A 822 -9.19 17.32 -32.85
N ARG A 823 -8.23 17.50 -31.93
CA ARG A 823 -7.75 18.83 -31.53
C ARG A 823 -6.95 19.54 -32.61
N ALA A 824 -6.09 18.82 -33.33
CA ALA A 824 -5.36 19.39 -34.47
C ALA A 824 -6.34 19.92 -35.54
N ARG A 825 -7.47 19.22 -35.74
CA ARG A 825 -8.56 19.68 -36.62
C ARG A 825 -9.33 20.86 -36.03
N ALA A 826 -9.68 20.84 -34.75
CA ALA A 826 -10.38 21.93 -34.08
C ALA A 826 -9.58 23.25 -34.06
N ARG A 827 -8.24 23.17 -33.98
CA ARG A 827 -7.32 24.33 -34.09
C ARG A 827 -7.11 24.83 -35.51
N ALA A 828 -7.39 24.03 -36.53
CA ALA A 828 -7.27 24.44 -37.94
C ALA A 828 -8.55 25.14 -38.46
N VAL A 829 -9.65 25.07 -37.69
CA VAL A 829 -10.97 25.62 -38.03
C VAL A 829 -11.33 26.83 -37.14
N ALA A 830 -10.57 27.07 -36.08
CA ALA A 830 -10.63 28.26 -35.21
C ALA A 830 -9.51 29.24 -35.57
#